data_AF-A0A640TTS4-F1
#
_entry.id   AF-A0A640TTS4-F1
#
_cell.length_a   1.000
_cell.length_b   1.000
_cell.length_c   1.000
_cell.angle_alpha   90.00
_cell.angle_beta   90.00
_cell.angle_gamma   90.00
#
_symmetry.space_group_name_H-M   'P 1'
#
loop_
_entity.id
_entity.type
_entity.pdbx_description
1 polymer ?
#
loop_
_entity_poly.entity_id
_entity_poly.type
_entity_poly.pdbx_seq_one_letter_code
_entity_poly.pdbx_strand_id
1 'polypeptide(L)'
;MNEAFTTRVEQSGGSVHAGFGDIYNYNNYTASPPKQETAGRSPRRIADDQLRLLRQRFVDPEGMGEARRLLAERSTVILHGAPGSGRTATARVLLYELHRDTGIFRELLPGDEEETTLTDAGLVGAGDRLLLDLAEADGARWARNRRDLPALRKAVQEQQAHLVVVIPYGGTLESDLQFYRADIAPPPAQEVFRRHLRLHRIPHEEYLQCAPALADFLAEQRSVEEIADFADRVRRARTAHPARDGFAGWCAQARDARKAWRQEVAGLVTERREAPQRALLITTAMLHGAHPDVIHHAAALLLRTLKIPEDKVVPLEGKDLAERLTEISASAGPGGHVRFDKLDFDAAVRAHFWDHMPDLRRLLSVWTARSTELEDPHLTPGLRKDLVERLADQYLRAGQWKELAALADEWSANTTTMPRSAAAIHALTHGLENKQYGGSFRQLIYTWCRDKQLIGNLAYVLLRVCTDVIAPTHPDQAMVRLRHLARRESGATPALDALCDLVATSSRLRRRMLDRLTRHSSAPADDARIFLRICDPVPLTDPGGAPRALVDEEYVQSCVTIGWREAFAELPQSLWHPYARRWLHTATDASDHHDLLLDLLVTAAGRNGQHLAALYSVARAAEPTTSGGLARGVATTDRLLQKISAAQGLRPSAAPSRPAPPRGATP
;
A
#
# COMPACT_ATOMS: atom_id res chain seq x y z
N MET A 1 -53.50 17.04 -31.23
CA MET A 1 -52.73 16.77 -30.00
C MET A 1 -51.32 16.42 -30.43
N ASN A 2 -50.43 17.42 -30.36
CA ASN A 2 -49.01 17.27 -30.67
C ASN A 2 -48.29 16.94 -29.37
N GLU A 3 -47.83 15.71 -29.20
CA GLU A 3 -46.85 15.39 -28.18
C GLU A 3 -45.45 15.50 -28.79
N ALA A 4 -44.73 16.52 -28.36
CA ALA A 4 -43.34 16.74 -28.71
C ALA A 4 -42.46 15.72 -27.95
N PHE A 5 -41.77 14.85 -28.69
CA PHE A 5 -40.70 14.03 -28.14
C PHE A 5 -39.52 14.93 -27.77
N THR A 6 -39.40 15.28 -26.49
CA THR A 6 -38.21 15.97 -25.96
C THR A 6 -37.20 14.92 -25.47
N THR A 7 -36.09 14.78 -26.19
CA THR A 7 -34.92 14.02 -25.73
C THR A 7 -34.16 14.86 -24.70
N ARG A 8 -34.09 14.39 -23.45
CA ARG A 8 -33.32 15.03 -22.38
C ARG A 8 -31.95 14.34 -22.28
N VAL A 9 -30.87 15.09 -22.47
CA VAL A 9 -29.49 14.60 -22.34
C VAL A 9 -28.99 14.94 -20.94
N GLU A 10 -28.78 13.92 -20.08
CA GLU A 10 -28.35 14.13 -18.69
C GLU A 10 -26.83 13.99 -18.48
N GLN A 11 -26.05 13.73 -19.54
CA GLN A 11 -24.58 13.70 -19.50
C GLN A 11 -23.96 14.31 -20.77
N SER A 12 -23.28 15.44 -20.63
CA SER A 12 -22.53 16.10 -21.71
C SER A 12 -21.13 15.51 -21.83
N GLY A 13 -21.00 14.38 -22.54
CA GLY A 13 -19.69 13.77 -22.80
C GLY A 13 -19.61 12.81 -23.99
N GLY A 14 -20.73 12.53 -24.68
CA GLY A 14 -20.73 11.69 -25.89
C GLY A 14 -20.72 12.53 -27.16
N SER A 15 -19.93 12.12 -28.16
CA SER A 15 -20.00 12.68 -29.51
C SER A 15 -21.35 12.33 -30.16
N VAL A 16 -22.17 13.32 -30.49
CA VAL A 16 -23.44 13.14 -31.19
C VAL A 16 -23.23 13.38 -32.68
N HIS A 17 -23.56 12.40 -33.52
CA HIS A 17 -23.53 12.53 -34.98
C HIS A 17 -24.96 12.64 -35.52
N ALA A 18 -25.25 13.70 -36.27
CA ALA A 18 -26.56 13.97 -36.84
C ALA A 18 -26.56 13.99 -38.39
N GLY A 19 -25.61 13.29 -39.03
CA GLY A 19 -25.52 13.16 -40.48
C GLY A 19 -25.68 11.72 -40.97
N PHE A 20 -25.85 11.53 -42.28
CA PHE A 20 -25.80 10.22 -42.93
C PHE A 20 -24.40 9.99 -43.52
N GLY A 21 -23.68 9.02 -42.95
CA GLY A 21 -22.32 8.61 -43.33
C GLY A 21 -21.69 7.72 -42.26
N ASP A 22 -20.79 6.82 -42.67
CA ASP A 22 -20.11 5.91 -41.75
C ASP A 22 -19.08 6.65 -40.88
N ILE A 23 -19.13 6.42 -39.57
CA ILE A 23 -18.14 6.94 -38.62
C ILE A 23 -17.04 5.89 -38.44
N TYR A 24 -15.84 6.19 -38.91
CA TYR A 24 -14.64 5.47 -38.52
C TYR A 24 -14.16 5.99 -37.16
N ASN A 25 -14.64 5.40 -36.07
CA ASN A 25 -14.14 5.66 -34.72
C ASN A 25 -12.77 5.01 -34.54
N TYR A 26 -11.71 5.76 -34.83
CA TYR A 26 -10.37 5.44 -34.35
C TYR A 26 -10.28 5.73 -32.85
N ASN A 27 -10.77 4.80 -32.03
CA ASN A 27 -10.53 4.79 -30.59
C ASN A 27 -9.04 4.49 -30.33
N ASN A 28 -8.20 5.52 -30.41
CA ASN A 28 -6.87 5.49 -29.81
C ASN A 28 -7.04 5.39 -28.29
N TYR A 29 -7.07 4.16 -27.79
CA TYR A 29 -6.93 3.81 -26.38
C TYR A 29 -5.56 4.28 -25.87
N THR A 30 -5.42 5.58 -25.61
CA THR A 30 -4.52 6.04 -24.56
C THR A 30 -5.24 5.73 -23.25
N ALA A 31 -4.85 4.60 -22.66
CA ALA A 31 -5.42 4.05 -21.44
C ALA A 31 -5.35 5.06 -20.30
N SER A 32 -6.41 5.84 -20.11
CA SER A 32 -6.81 6.21 -18.74
C SER A 32 -7.25 4.90 -18.07
N PRO A 33 -6.60 4.45 -16.99
CA PRO A 33 -6.96 3.19 -16.36
C PRO A 33 -8.42 3.24 -15.92
N PRO A 34 -9.20 2.16 -16.12
CA PRO A 34 -10.57 2.11 -15.65
C PRO A 34 -10.57 2.36 -14.14
N LYS A 35 -11.39 3.32 -13.69
CA LYS A 35 -11.76 3.51 -12.28
C LYS A 35 -12.50 2.25 -11.82
N GLN A 36 -11.77 1.16 -11.57
CA GLN A 36 -12.29 0.08 -10.74
C GLN A 36 -12.52 0.66 -9.34
N GLU A 37 -13.63 0.25 -8.74
CA GLU A 37 -14.30 0.73 -7.53
C GLU A 37 -13.48 0.59 -6.22
N THR A 38 -12.18 0.86 -6.25
CA THR A 38 -11.37 1.18 -5.06
C THR A 38 -11.32 2.69 -4.78
N ALA A 39 -11.96 3.52 -5.60
CA ALA A 39 -12.23 4.91 -5.30
C ALA A 39 -13.09 5.03 -4.03
N GLY A 40 -12.46 5.16 -2.86
CA GLY A 40 -13.16 5.52 -1.62
C GLY A 40 -12.62 4.94 -0.31
N ARG A 41 -11.63 4.03 -0.32
CA ARG A 41 -11.01 3.55 0.94
C ARG A 41 -9.68 4.25 1.16
N SER A 42 -9.67 5.25 2.03
CA SER A 42 -8.43 5.86 2.51
C SER A 42 -7.50 4.76 3.07
N PRO A 43 -6.17 4.82 2.85
CA PRO A 43 -5.20 3.84 3.37
C PRO A 43 -5.37 3.54 4.87
N ARG A 44 -5.82 4.55 5.64
CA ARG A 44 -6.19 4.43 7.07
C ARG A 44 -7.25 3.37 7.36
N ARG A 45 -8.34 3.36 6.58
CA ARG A 45 -9.45 2.40 6.77
C ARG A 45 -9.00 0.96 6.54
N ILE A 46 -8.10 0.75 5.57
CA ILE A 46 -7.56 -0.58 5.26
C ILE A 46 -6.72 -1.10 6.44
N ALA A 47 -5.84 -0.25 6.99
CA ALA A 47 -5.04 -0.61 8.16
C ALA A 47 -5.92 -0.90 9.40
N ASP A 48 -6.94 -0.09 9.65
CA ASP A 48 -7.86 -0.30 10.77
C ASP A 48 -8.69 -1.59 10.62
N ASP A 49 -9.11 -1.94 9.41
CA ASP A 49 -9.82 -3.20 9.15
C ASP A 49 -8.92 -4.43 9.39
N GLN A 50 -7.65 -4.36 8.97
CA GLN A 50 -6.67 -5.42 9.22
C GLN A 50 -6.39 -5.58 10.73
N LEU A 51 -6.23 -4.48 11.46
CA LEU A 51 -6.03 -4.50 12.91
C LEU A 51 -7.28 -4.99 13.65
N ARG A 52 -8.48 -4.61 13.19
CA ARG A 52 -9.75 -5.12 13.73
C ARG A 52 -9.84 -6.64 13.58
N LEU A 53 -9.54 -7.16 12.39
CA LEU A 53 -9.52 -8.61 12.14
C LEU A 53 -8.47 -9.32 13.01
N LEU A 54 -7.28 -8.72 13.17
CA LEU A 54 -6.24 -9.24 14.06
C LEU A 54 -6.74 -9.30 15.51
N ARG A 55 -7.37 -8.24 16.02
CA ARG A 55 -7.91 -8.22 17.39
C ARG A 55 -8.96 -9.29 17.62
N GLN A 56 -9.81 -9.54 16.61
CA GLN A 56 -10.85 -10.55 16.68
C GLN A 56 -10.28 -11.96 16.89
N ARG A 57 -9.14 -12.29 16.29
CA ARG A 57 -8.46 -13.61 16.43
C ARG A 57 -7.47 -13.70 17.59
N PHE A 58 -7.10 -12.57 18.16
CA PHE A 58 -6.07 -12.49 19.19
C PHE A 58 -6.53 -13.11 20.52
N VAL A 59 -5.66 -13.92 21.11
CA VAL A 59 -5.75 -14.43 22.48
C VAL A 59 -4.62 -13.79 23.26
N ASP A 60 -4.95 -13.18 24.40
CA ASP A 60 -3.99 -12.46 25.21
C ASP A 60 -2.89 -13.42 25.70
N PRO A 61 -1.61 -13.18 25.33
CA PRO A 61 -0.49 -13.96 25.86
C PRO A 61 -0.19 -13.59 27.31
N GLU A 62 0.56 -14.45 27.98
CA GLU A 62 1.21 -14.07 29.23
C GLU A 62 2.15 -12.87 28.99
N GLY A 63 2.13 -11.91 29.91
CA GLY A 63 2.83 -10.63 29.77
C GLY A 63 2.03 -9.50 29.09
N MET A 64 0.86 -9.79 28.50
CA MET A 64 0.02 -8.77 27.86
C MET A 64 -0.44 -7.68 28.86
N GLY A 65 -0.80 -8.07 30.09
CA GLY A 65 -1.21 -7.12 31.12
C GLY A 65 -0.11 -6.14 31.51
N GLU A 66 1.12 -6.64 31.65
CA GLU A 66 2.31 -5.82 31.89
C GLU A 66 2.55 -4.86 30.73
N ALA A 67 2.48 -5.36 29.50
CA ALA A 67 2.69 -4.56 28.31
C ALA A 67 1.66 -3.43 28.18
N ARG A 68 0.38 -3.69 28.50
CA ARG A 68 -0.67 -2.66 28.56
C ARG A 68 -0.36 -1.60 29.61
N ARG A 69 0.03 -2.01 30.82
CA ARG A 69 0.35 -1.09 31.92
C ARG A 69 1.52 -0.18 31.54
N LEU A 70 2.62 -0.75 31.05
CA LEU A 70 3.80 0.03 30.64
C LEU A 70 3.47 1.01 29.52
N LEU A 71 2.69 0.58 28.52
CA LEU A 71 2.31 1.45 27.42
C LEU A 71 1.40 2.60 27.87
N ALA A 72 0.48 2.36 28.80
CA ALA A 72 -0.41 3.38 29.35
C ALA A 72 0.32 4.38 30.26
N GLU A 73 1.22 3.91 31.12
CA GLU A 73 1.94 4.75 32.09
C GLU A 73 3.10 5.52 31.47
N ARG A 74 3.78 4.92 30.48
CA ARG A 74 5.08 5.42 30.00
C ARG A 74 5.08 5.79 28.52
N SER A 75 3.96 5.59 27.83
CA SER A 75 3.82 5.79 26.37
C SER A 75 4.80 4.96 25.52
N THR A 76 5.52 4.02 26.12
CA THR A 76 6.48 3.14 25.43
C THR A 76 6.54 1.78 26.10
N VAL A 77 6.53 0.72 25.30
CA VAL A 77 6.80 -0.65 25.73
C VAL A 77 7.71 -1.37 24.74
N ILE A 78 8.63 -2.18 25.26
CA ILE A 78 9.57 -2.99 24.50
C ILE A 78 9.22 -4.46 24.73
N LEU A 79 8.75 -5.14 23.69
CA LEU A 79 8.33 -6.53 23.73
C LEU A 79 9.49 -7.46 23.41
N HIS A 80 9.75 -8.39 24.32
CA HIS A 80 10.69 -9.48 24.14
C HIS A 80 9.94 -10.82 24.23
N GLY A 81 10.28 -11.79 23.40
CA GLY A 81 9.65 -13.11 23.43
C GLY A 81 10.26 -14.02 22.36
N ALA A 82 10.13 -15.33 22.50
CA ALA A 82 10.64 -16.28 21.52
C ALA A 82 9.94 -16.11 20.14
N PRO A 83 10.60 -16.43 19.01
CA PRO A 83 9.92 -16.50 17.72
C PRO A 83 8.68 -17.41 17.79
N GLY A 84 7.57 -17.00 17.17
CA GLY A 84 6.32 -17.76 17.21
C GLY A 84 5.42 -17.54 18.44
N SER A 85 5.86 -16.78 19.44
CA SER A 85 5.07 -16.42 20.65
C SER A 85 3.86 -15.52 20.40
N GLY A 86 3.81 -14.86 19.24
CA GLY A 86 2.80 -13.82 18.97
C GLY A 86 3.23 -12.40 19.39
N ARG A 87 4.51 -12.16 19.70
CA ARG A 87 5.05 -10.82 20.06
C ARG A 87 4.69 -9.70 19.08
N THR A 88 4.80 -9.92 17.76
CA THR A 88 4.43 -8.90 16.75
C THR A 88 2.91 -8.68 16.68
N ALA A 89 2.11 -9.74 16.83
CA ALA A 89 0.66 -9.61 16.90
C ALA A 89 0.23 -8.83 18.15
N THR A 90 0.89 -9.09 19.28
CA THR A 90 0.71 -8.37 20.54
C THR A 90 0.99 -6.89 20.38
N ALA A 91 2.09 -6.54 19.71
CA ALA A 91 2.46 -5.15 19.45
C ALA A 91 1.37 -4.38 18.68
N ARG A 92 0.85 -5.00 17.61
CA ARG A 92 -0.22 -4.43 16.78
C ARG A 92 -1.54 -4.29 17.55
N VAL A 93 -1.88 -5.28 18.37
CA VAL A 93 -3.10 -5.26 19.19
C VAL A 93 -3.03 -4.19 20.28
N LEU A 94 -1.90 -4.05 20.98
CA LEU A 94 -1.70 -3.00 21.98
C LEU A 94 -1.94 -1.61 21.41
N LEU A 95 -1.39 -1.33 20.23
CA LEU A 95 -1.61 -0.06 19.54
C LEU A 95 -3.05 0.09 19.03
N TYR A 96 -3.68 -0.99 18.58
CA TYR A 96 -5.08 -0.95 18.17
C TYR A 96 -6.04 -0.63 19.33
N GLU A 97 -5.80 -1.19 20.52
CA GLU A 97 -6.62 -1.01 21.73
C GLU A 97 -6.58 0.44 22.27
N LEU A 98 -5.51 1.19 22.00
CA LEU A 98 -5.34 2.60 22.37
C LEU A 98 -6.16 3.57 21.50
N HIS A 99 -7.38 3.20 21.09
CA HIS A 99 -8.20 4.03 20.20
C HIS A 99 -8.33 5.46 20.76
N ARG A 100 -7.78 6.43 20.04
CA ARG A 100 -7.85 7.86 20.37
C ARG A 100 -8.44 8.61 19.18
N ASP A 101 -9.07 9.73 19.46
CA ASP A 101 -9.64 10.64 18.46
C ASP A 101 -8.55 11.31 17.58
N THR A 102 -7.28 11.21 18.00
CA THR A 102 -6.13 11.84 17.35
C THR A 102 -5.00 10.84 17.09
N GLY A 103 -4.37 10.92 15.90
CA GLY A 103 -3.18 10.13 15.52
C GLY A 103 -3.48 8.88 14.68
N ILE A 104 -2.46 8.36 13.98
CA ILE A 104 -2.59 7.18 13.11
C ILE A 104 -1.68 6.03 13.52
N PHE A 105 -2.11 4.79 13.22
CA PHE A 105 -1.24 3.62 13.33
C PHE A 105 -0.18 3.63 12.22
N ARG A 106 1.09 3.36 12.56
CA ARG A 106 2.19 3.23 11.60
C ARG A 106 3.23 2.23 12.05
N GLU A 107 3.80 1.52 11.09
CA GLU A 107 5.00 0.71 11.28
C GLU A 107 6.24 1.52 10.86
N LEU A 108 7.16 1.74 11.80
CA LEU A 108 8.46 2.35 11.60
C LEU A 108 9.44 1.28 11.13
N LEU A 109 9.93 1.44 9.90
CA LEU A 109 11.01 0.63 9.35
C LEU A 109 12.24 1.54 9.26
N PRO A 110 13.19 1.46 10.20
CA PRO A 110 14.45 2.17 10.07
C PRO A 110 15.45 1.33 9.28
N GLY A 111 15.97 1.88 8.19
CA GLY A 111 17.23 1.40 7.61
C GLY A 111 17.38 1.41 6.10
N ASP A 112 16.40 1.84 5.30
CA ASP A 112 16.59 1.95 3.85
C ASP A 112 17.18 3.34 3.51
N GLU A 113 18.18 3.43 2.62
CA GLU A 113 19.18 4.53 2.50
C GLU A 113 18.67 5.98 2.21
N GLU A 114 17.36 6.25 2.21
CA GLU A 114 16.77 7.61 2.22
C GLU A 114 15.69 7.79 3.32
N GLU A 115 15.51 6.79 4.17
CA GLU A 115 14.64 6.82 5.34
C GLU A 115 15.31 7.55 6.49
N THR A 116 14.50 8.32 7.20
CA THR A 116 15.04 9.17 8.26
C THR A 116 15.42 8.33 9.48
N THR A 117 16.54 8.69 10.08
CA THR A 117 17.04 8.11 11.33
C THR A 117 16.00 8.23 12.44
N LEU A 118 15.99 7.28 13.38
CA LEU A 118 15.07 7.33 14.52
C LEU A 118 15.26 8.59 15.41
N THR A 119 16.34 9.33 15.20
CA THR A 119 16.63 10.62 15.84
C THR A 119 15.84 11.80 15.27
N ASP A 120 15.15 11.66 14.13
CA ASP A 120 14.30 12.72 13.59
C ASP A 120 12.98 12.83 14.34
N ALA A 121 12.79 13.95 15.04
CA ALA A 121 11.55 14.26 15.76
C ALA A 121 10.32 14.30 14.83
N GLY A 122 10.49 14.59 13.53
CA GLY A 122 9.43 14.57 12.52
C GLY A 122 8.85 13.18 12.21
N LEU A 123 9.47 12.11 12.72
CA LEU A 123 8.93 10.75 12.65
C LEU A 123 7.69 10.56 13.51
N VAL A 124 7.53 11.38 14.55
CA VAL A 124 6.44 11.28 15.52
C VAL A 124 5.50 12.47 15.32
N GLY A 125 4.22 12.18 15.06
CA GLY A 125 3.16 13.17 15.06
C GLY A 125 2.30 13.05 16.32
N ALA A 126 1.53 14.11 16.58
CA ALA A 126 0.69 14.19 17.76
C ALA A 126 -0.28 13.00 17.86
N GLY A 127 -0.22 12.28 18.99
CA GLY A 127 -1.10 11.14 19.28
C GLY A 127 -0.84 9.88 18.46
N ASP A 128 0.23 9.82 17.67
CA ASP A 128 0.49 8.67 16.79
C ASP A 128 0.70 7.35 17.53
N ARG A 129 0.41 6.25 16.85
CA ARG A 129 0.53 4.88 17.35
C ARG A 129 1.59 4.14 16.54
N LEU A 130 2.79 4.05 17.09
CA LEU A 130 4.00 3.67 16.38
C LEU A 130 4.44 2.25 16.75
N LEU A 131 4.65 1.41 15.74
CA LEU A 131 5.26 0.09 15.87
C LEU A 131 6.67 0.12 15.30
N LEU A 132 7.68 -0.18 16.09
CA LEU A 132 9.04 -0.44 15.61
C LEU A 132 9.31 -1.95 15.69
N ASP A 133 9.10 -2.67 14.57
CA ASP A 133 9.34 -4.11 14.51
C ASP A 133 10.78 -4.41 14.10
N LEU A 134 11.58 -4.87 15.06
CA LEU A 134 12.96 -5.32 14.89
C LEU A 134 13.10 -6.82 15.19
N ALA A 135 12.00 -7.59 15.17
CA ALA A 135 11.98 -9.02 15.48
C ALA A 135 13.00 -9.83 14.68
N GLU A 136 13.18 -9.47 13.40
CA GLU A 136 14.07 -10.12 12.42
C GLU A 136 15.32 -9.27 12.11
N ALA A 137 15.64 -8.27 12.93
CA ALA A 137 16.81 -7.43 12.70
C ALA A 137 18.11 -8.19 12.99
N ASP A 138 19.09 -8.07 12.08
CA ASP A 138 20.44 -8.56 12.33
C ASP A 138 21.15 -7.76 13.43
N GLY A 139 22.32 -8.23 13.87
CA GLY A 139 23.06 -7.60 14.97
C GLY A 139 23.46 -6.15 14.69
N ALA A 140 23.80 -5.80 13.45
CA ALA A 140 24.21 -4.45 13.07
C ALA A 140 23.02 -3.48 13.05
N ARG A 141 21.89 -3.91 12.49
CA ARG A 141 20.63 -3.17 12.48
C ARG A 141 20.08 -3.02 13.89
N TRP A 142 20.14 -4.05 14.72
CA TRP A 142 19.78 -3.95 16.13
C TRP A 142 20.64 -2.92 16.86
N ALA A 143 21.97 -3.00 16.76
CA ALA A 143 22.88 -2.09 17.45
C ALA A 143 22.71 -0.62 17.04
N ARG A 144 22.42 -0.36 15.76
CA ARG A 144 22.11 0.99 15.27
C ARG A 144 20.79 1.51 15.84
N ASN A 145 19.70 0.75 15.71
CA ASN A 145 18.40 1.19 16.21
C ASN A 145 18.37 1.34 17.73
N ARG A 146 19.06 0.45 18.45
CA ARG A 146 19.21 0.53 19.92
C ARG A 146 19.82 1.85 20.38
N ARG A 147 20.81 2.39 19.64
CA ARG A 147 21.43 3.69 19.96
C ARG A 147 20.48 4.87 19.79
N ASP A 148 19.59 4.81 18.82
CA ASP A 148 18.71 5.93 18.48
C ASP A 148 17.35 5.90 19.22
N LEU A 149 17.02 4.75 19.82
CA LEU A 149 15.81 4.51 20.61
C LEU A 149 15.51 5.59 21.68
N PRO A 150 16.49 6.09 22.45
CA PRO A 150 16.23 7.16 23.43
C PRO A 150 15.72 8.45 22.80
N ALA A 151 16.25 8.85 21.63
CA ALA A 151 15.81 10.06 20.93
C ALA A 151 14.37 9.92 20.41
N LEU A 152 14.04 8.76 19.83
CA LEU A 152 12.68 8.45 19.40
C LEU A 152 11.69 8.52 20.58
N ARG A 153 12.07 7.93 21.73
CA ARG A 153 11.22 7.94 22.92
C ARG A 153 10.94 9.35 23.45
N LYS A 154 11.94 10.23 23.42
CA LYS A 154 11.75 11.63 23.78
C LYS A 154 10.71 12.29 22.87
N ALA A 155 10.83 12.11 21.55
CA ALA A 155 9.85 12.63 20.60
C ALA A 155 8.44 12.04 20.80
N VAL A 156 8.33 10.75 21.15
CA VAL A 156 7.05 10.09 21.49
C VAL A 156 6.37 10.76 22.67
N GLN A 157 7.13 11.08 23.73
CA GLN A 157 6.60 11.76 24.91
C GLN A 157 6.17 13.20 24.60
N GLU A 158 6.99 13.96 23.88
CA GLU A 158 6.70 15.34 23.49
C GLU A 158 5.43 15.45 22.63
N GLN A 159 5.19 14.47 21.76
CA GLN A 159 4.03 14.42 20.87
C GLN A 159 2.82 13.68 21.46
N GLN A 160 2.89 13.25 22.74
CA GLN A 160 1.85 12.43 23.38
C GLN A 160 1.45 11.19 22.55
N ALA A 161 2.41 10.64 21.81
CA ALA A 161 2.27 9.45 20.98
C ALA A 161 2.53 8.17 21.81
N HIS A 162 2.33 7.00 21.21
CA HIS A 162 2.60 5.70 21.84
C HIS A 162 3.53 4.87 20.95
N LEU A 163 4.50 4.22 21.57
CA LEU A 163 5.50 3.40 20.88
C LEU A 163 5.51 1.97 21.41
N VAL A 164 5.38 1.00 20.51
CA VAL A 164 5.68 -0.41 20.80
C VAL A 164 6.90 -0.83 19.99
N VAL A 165 7.90 -1.40 20.65
CA VAL A 165 9.12 -1.89 20.01
C VAL A 165 9.19 -3.40 20.16
N VAL A 166 9.37 -4.14 19.07
CA VAL A 166 9.60 -5.60 19.12
C VAL A 166 11.07 -5.85 18.88
N ILE A 167 11.77 -6.50 19.82
CA ILE A 167 13.23 -6.71 19.71
C ILE A 167 13.59 -8.13 19.24
N PRO A 168 14.80 -8.35 18.69
CA PRO A 168 15.30 -9.68 18.40
C PRO A 168 15.33 -10.55 19.67
N TYR A 169 15.07 -11.85 19.51
CA TYR A 169 15.16 -12.79 20.63
C TYR A 169 16.62 -12.90 21.13
N GLY A 170 16.83 -12.76 22.43
CA GLY A 170 18.18 -12.69 23.00
C GLY A 170 18.89 -11.33 22.82
N GLY A 171 18.21 -10.33 22.27
CA GLY A 171 18.75 -8.96 22.17
C GLY A 171 18.94 -8.32 23.54
N THR A 172 20.13 -7.79 23.80
CA THR A 172 20.46 -7.11 25.07
C THR A 172 20.03 -5.64 25.07
N LEU A 173 19.36 -5.23 26.16
CA LEU A 173 18.97 -3.85 26.44
C LEU A 173 19.89 -3.26 27.52
N GLU A 174 20.19 -1.98 27.39
CA GLU A 174 20.84 -1.17 28.43
C GLU A 174 19.92 -1.05 29.65
N SER A 175 20.50 -0.87 30.84
CA SER A 175 19.76 -0.87 32.13
C SER A 175 18.55 0.07 32.13
N ASP A 176 18.69 1.25 31.52
CA ASP A 176 17.63 2.27 31.48
C ASP A 176 16.45 1.86 30.57
N LEU A 177 16.68 1.00 29.58
CA LEU A 177 15.64 0.50 28.69
C LEU A 177 14.93 -0.74 29.24
N GLN A 178 15.53 -1.43 30.21
CA GLN A 178 14.91 -2.62 30.83
C GLN A 178 13.60 -2.28 31.55
N PHE A 179 13.45 -1.05 32.06
CA PHE A 179 12.22 -0.60 32.71
C PHE A 179 11.00 -0.52 31.78
N TYR A 180 11.20 -0.61 30.46
CA TYR A 180 10.12 -0.62 29.47
C TYR A 180 9.87 -2.02 28.90
N ARG A 181 10.61 -3.03 29.36
CA ARG A 181 10.55 -4.39 28.83
C ARG A 181 9.33 -5.13 29.37
N ALA A 182 8.58 -5.76 28.46
CA ALA A 182 7.60 -6.78 28.79
C ALA A 182 7.98 -8.09 28.06
N ASP A 183 8.07 -9.18 28.82
CA ASP A 183 8.29 -10.51 28.28
C ASP A 183 6.95 -11.14 27.87
N ILE A 184 6.85 -11.56 26.61
CA ILE A 184 5.66 -12.15 25.99
C ILE A 184 5.91 -13.64 25.80
N ALA A 185 5.15 -14.46 26.52
CA ALA A 185 5.14 -15.91 26.34
C ALA A 185 4.01 -16.33 25.39
N PRO A 186 4.11 -17.52 24.76
CA PRO A 186 3.05 -18.02 23.91
C PRO A 186 1.71 -18.14 24.66
N PRO A 187 0.57 -17.72 24.07
CA PRO A 187 -0.74 -17.92 24.66
C PRO A 187 -1.11 -19.42 24.70
N PRO A 188 -2.10 -19.82 25.52
CA PRO A 188 -2.56 -21.20 25.57
C PRO A 188 -3.01 -21.70 24.18
N ALA A 189 -2.31 -22.70 23.65
CA ALA A 189 -2.49 -23.15 22.27
C ALA A 189 -3.94 -23.58 21.95
N GLN A 190 -4.61 -24.20 22.92
CA GLN A 190 -6.01 -24.61 22.78
C GLN A 190 -6.97 -23.42 22.65
N GLU A 191 -6.72 -22.33 23.38
CA GLU A 191 -7.56 -21.12 23.30
C GLU A 191 -7.34 -20.40 21.97
N VAL A 192 -6.10 -20.33 21.48
CA VAL A 192 -5.80 -19.82 20.13
C VAL A 192 -6.58 -20.61 19.08
N PHE A 193 -6.48 -21.93 19.12
CA PHE A 193 -7.17 -22.81 18.18
C PHE A 193 -8.69 -22.59 18.21
N ARG A 194 -9.31 -22.62 19.39
CA ARG A 194 -10.75 -22.37 19.57
C ARG A 194 -11.17 -21.00 19.07
N ARG A 195 -10.37 -19.96 19.32
CA ARG A 195 -10.64 -18.59 18.87
C ARG A 195 -10.69 -18.50 17.34
N HIS A 196 -9.76 -19.17 16.66
CA HIS A 196 -9.76 -19.26 15.20
C HIS A 196 -10.99 -20.01 14.67
N LEU A 197 -11.38 -21.14 15.27
CA LEU A 197 -12.59 -21.86 14.85
C LEU A 197 -13.88 -21.03 15.02
N ARG A 198 -13.99 -20.25 16.10
CA ARG A 198 -15.14 -19.34 16.32
C ARG A 198 -15.24 -18.30 15.20
N LEU A 199 -14.12 -17.74 14.75
CA LEU A 199 -14.11 -16.79 13.62
C LEU A 199 -14.48 -17.44 12.29
N HIS A 200 -14.14 -18.72 12.14
CA HIS A 200 -14.59 -19.54 11.03
C HIS A 200 -16.06 -19.98 11.16
N ARG A 201 -16.79 -19.49 12.17
CA ARG A 201 -18.20 -19.79 12.45
C ARG A 201 -18.47 -21.28 12.61
N ILE A 202 -17.51 -22.01 13.19
CA ILE A 202 -17.72 -23.40 13.59
C ILE A 202 -18.43 -23.39 14.95
N PRO A 203 -19.60 -24.04 15.08
CA PRO A 203 -20.35 -24.10 16.33
C PRO A 203 -19.51 -24.66 17.48
N HIS A 204 -19.72 -24.09 18.67
CA HIS A 204 -18.94 -24.47 19.85
C HIS A 204 -19.10 -25.93 20.25
N GLU A 205 -20.29 -26.49 20.03
CA GLU A 205 -20.63 -27.89 20.32
C GLU A 205 -19.78 -28.88 19.50
N GLU A 206 -19.41 -28.51 18.27
CA GLU A 206 -18.64 -29.38 17.38
C GLU A 206 -17.19 -29.55 17.88
N TYR A 207 -16.54 -28.46 18.31
CA TYR A 207 -15.12 -28.49 18.72
C TYR A 207 -14.89 -28.75 20.21
N LEU A 208 -15.96 -28.98 20.99
CA LEU A 208 -15.86 -29.50 22.37
C LEU A 208 -15.60 -31.01 22.42
N GLN A 209 -15.81 -31.71 21.30
CA GLN A 209 -15.58 -33.15 21.18
C GLN A 209 -14.09 -33.48 21.29
N CYS A 210 -13.76 -34.60 21.94
CA CYS A 210 -12.39 -35.08 22.01
C CYS A 210 -11.87 -35.47 20.61
N ALA A 211 -10.73 -34.89 20.21
CA ALA A 211 -10.06 -35.20 18.95
C ALA A 211 -8.60 -35.57 19.24
N PRO A 212 -8.22 -36.86 19.19
CA PRO A 212 -6.85 -37.30 19.47
C PRO A 212 -5.81 -36.62 18.57
N ALA A 213 -6.11 -36.45 17.28
CA ALA A 213 -5.22 -35.76 16.34
C ALA A 213 -4.95 -34.29 16.73
N LEU A 214 -5.91 -33.61 17.36
CA LEU A 214 -5.70 -32.26 17.91
C LEU A 214 -4.83 -32.31 19.17
N ALA A 215 -5.08 -33.27 20.07
CA ALA A 215 -4.27 -33.44 21.27
C ALA A 215 -2.79 -33.73 20.92
N ASP A 216 -2.54 -34.64 19.97
CA ASP A 216 -1.21 -34.95 19.47
C ASP A 216 -0.54 -33.70 18.85
N PHE A 217 -1.29 -32.93 18.05
CA PHE A 217 -0.78 -31.73 17.40
C PHE A 217 -0.38 -30.64 18.40
N LEU A 218 -1.17 -30.45 19.46
CA LEU A 218 -0.95 -29.46 20.52
C LEU A 218 0.04 -29.90 21.60
N ALA A 219 0.39 -31.20 21.67
CA ALA A 219 1.39 -31.71 22.60
C ALA A 219 2.82 -31.22 22.27
N GLU A 220 3.08 -30.87 21.01
CA GLU A 220 4.32 -30.24 20.58
C GLU A 220 4.30 -28.72 20.81
N GLN A 221 5.45 -28.11 21.08
CA GLN A 221 5.56 -26.66 21.25
C GLN A 221 5.42 -25.96 19.88
N ARG A 222 4.19 -25.60 19.52
CA ARG A 222 3.84 -24.95 18.24
C ARG A 222 3.81 -23.44 18.35
N SER A 223 4.17 -22.78 17.26
CA SER A 223 3.94 -21.35 17.10
C SER A 223 2.44 -21.04 16.95
N VAL A 224 2.05 -19.81 17.30
CA VAL A 224 0.67 -19.32 17.12
C VAL A 224 0.22 -19.42 15.65
N GLU A 225 1.15 -19.26 14.71
CA GLU A 225 0.90 -19.37 13.27
C GLU A 225 0.58 -20.80 12.85
N GLU A 226 1.36 -21.78 13.30
CA GLU A 226 1.07 -23.19 13.00
C GLU A 226 -0.30 -23.63 13.53
N ILE A 227 -0.70 -23.10 14.68
CA ILE A 227 -2.03 -23.37 15.27
C ILE A 227 -3.14 -22.72 14.43
N ALA A 228 -2.94 -21.48 13.98
CA ALA A 228 -3.87 -20.78 13.10
C ALA A 228 -4.04 -21.51 11.75
N ASP A 229 -2.94 -21.96 11.16
CA ASP A 229 -2.93 -22.74 9.92
C ASP A 229 -3.67 -24.07 10.10
N PHE A 230 -3.45 -24.74 11.24
CA PHE A 230 -4.16 -25.98 11.56
C PHE A 230 -5.68 -25.75 11.72
N ALA A 231 -6.09 -24.67 12.39
CA ALA A 231 -7.49 -24.29 12.52
C ALA A 231 -8.16 -24.01 11.17
N ASP A 232 -7.47 -23.31 10.26
CA ASP A 232 -7.98 -23.06 8.91
C ASP A 232 -8.08 -24.36 8.10
N ARG A 233 -7.15 -25.31 8.25
CA ARG A 233 -7.28 -26.64 7.64
C ARG A 233 -8.48 -27.42 8.16
N VAL A 234 -8.73 -27.38 9.46
CA VAL A 234 -9.93 -28.01 10.05
C VAL A 234 -11.20 -27.39 9.46
N ARG A 235 -11.26 -26.06 9.31
CA ARG A 235 -12.37 -25.38 8.61
C ARG A 235 -12.52 -25.87 7.16
N ARG A 236 -11.43 -25.97 6.40
CA ARG A 236 -11.46 -26.46 5.02
C ARG A 236 -11.94 -27.90 4.95
N ALA A 237 -11.46 -28.78 5.84
CA ALA A 237 -11.88 -30.18 5.94
C ALA A 237 -13.40 -30.28 6.22
N ARG A 238 -13.91 -29.48 7.16
CA ARG A 238 -15.35 -29.36 7.44
C ARG A 238 -16.16 -28.92 6.24
N THR A 239 -15.65 -27.92 5.49
CA THR A 239 -16.33 -27.40 4.30
C THR A 239 -16.38 -28.43 3.19
N ALA A 240 -15.30 -29.22 3.01
CA ALA A 240 -15.23 -30.26 2.00
C ALA A 240 -16.09 -31.49 2.36
N HIS A 241 -16.15 -31.86 3.65
CA HIS A 241 -16.85 -33.06 4.13
C HIS A 241 -17.68 -32.79 5.40
N PRO A 242 -18.80 -32.06 5.31
CA PRO A 242 -19.60 -31.68 6.49
C PRO A 242 -20.20 -32.87 7.25
N ALA A 243 -20.51 -33.97 6.55
CA ALA A 243 -21.33 -35.07 7.08
C ALA A 243 -20.56 -36.36 7.43
N ARG A 244 -19.28 -36.49 7.03
CA ARG A 244 -18.65 -37.82 6.96
C ARG A 244 -17.84 -38.22 8.20
N ASP A 245 -17.09 -37.30 8.81
CA ASP A 245 -16.09 -37.71 9.83
C ASP A 245 -16.16 -36.94 11.17
N GLY A 246 -17.12 -36.02 11.33
CA GLY A 246 -17.24 -35.17 12.53
C GLY A 246 -15.97 -34.35 12.82
N PHE A 247 -15.92 -33.71 13.98
CA PHE A 247 -14.79 -32.83 14.34
C PHE A 247 -13.45 -33.58 14.45
N ALA A 248 -13.46 -34.77 15.06
CA ALA A 248 -12.25 -35.59 15.21
C ALA A 248 -11.66 -36.01 13.86
N GLY A 249 -12.49 -36.35 12.88
CA GLY A 249 -12.05 -36.69 11.54
C GLY A 249 -11.49 -35.50 10.76
N TRP A 250 -12.10 -34.32 10.89
CA TRP A 250 -11.54 -33.10 10.30
C TRP A 250 -10.15 -32.77 10.88
N CYS A 251 -9.94 -32.97 12.18
CA CYS A 251 -8.62 -32.83 12.81
C CYS A 251 -7.61 -33.86 12.29
N ALA A 252 -8.01 -35.12 12.11
CA ALA A 252 -7.15 -36.16 11.53
C ALA A 252 -6.74 -35.80 10.10
N GLN A 253 -7.69 -35.40 9.25
CA GLN A 253 -7.42 -34.94 7.89
C GLN A 253 -6.45 -33.74 7.88
N ALA A 254 -6.67 -32.74 8.73
CA ALA A 254 -5.81 -31.56 8.83
C ALA A 254 -4.36 -31.90 9.24
N ARG A 255 -4.19 -32.88 10.14
CA ARG A 255 -2.88 -33.36 10.61
C ARG A 255 -2.14 -34.14 9.53
N ASP A 256 -2.84 -35.08 8.89
CA ASP A 256 -2.21 -36.06 8.01
C ASP A 256 -1.95 -35.51 6.60
N ALA A 257 -2.65 -34.44 6.21
CA ALA A 257 -2.59 -33.86 4.86
C ALA A 257 -1.19 -33.51 4.36
N ARG A 258 -0.23 -33.14 5.22
CA ARG A 258 1.10 -32.73 4.73
C ARG A 258 2.08 -33.88 4.47
N LYS A 259 2.00 -34.98 5.22
CA LYS A 259 2.96 -36.09 5.12
C LYS A 259 2.45 -37.20 4.20
N ALA A 260 1.18 -37.58 4.33
CA ALA A 260 0.59 -38.65 3.54
C ALA A 260 0.50 -38.27 2.05
N TRP A 261 0.08 -37.05 1.74
CA TRP A 261 -0.12 -36.64 0.33
C TRP A 261 1.18 -36.53 -0.47
N ARG A 262 2.32 -36.25 0.15
CA ARG A 262 3.60 -36.21 -0.60
C ARG A 262 3.94 -37.57 -1.21
N GLN A 263 3.76 -38.64 -0.43
CA GLN A 263 4.01 -40.01 -0.91
C GLN A 263 2.98 -40.40 -1.97
N GLU A 264 1.71 -40.10 -1.72
CA GLU A 264 0.64 -40.42 -2.66
C GLU A 264 0.77 -39.68 -3.99
N VAL A 265 1.06 -38.37 -3.97
CA VAL A 265 1.31 -37.56 -5.18
C VAL A 265 2.52 -38.10 -5.94
N ALA A 266 3.59 -38.50 -5.25
CA ALA A 266 4.75 -39.10 -5.91
C ALA A 266 4.37 -40.42 -6.61
N GLY A 267 3.52 -41.25 -5.99
CA GLY A 267 2.95 -42.44 -6.62
C GLY A 267 2.12 -42.11 -7.86
N LEU A 268 1.16 -41.18 -7.71
CA LEU A 268 0.27 -40.76 -8.79
C LEU A 268 1.04 -40.21 -10.00
N VAL A 269 2.04 -39.35 -9.78
CA VAL A 269 2.87 -38.80 -10.86
C VAL A 269 3.73 -39.88 -11.53
N THR A 270 4.16 -40.91 -10.78
CA THR A 270 4.92 -42.04 -11.32
C THR A 270 4.07 -42.95 -12.19
N GLU A 271 2.82 -43.18 -11.79
CA GLU A 271 1.84 -43.97 -12.54
C GLU A 271 1.34 -43.23 -13.79
N ARG A 272 1.01 -41.94 -13.67
CA ARG A 272 0.52 -41.11 -14.78
C ARG A 272 1.70 -40.55 -15.56
N ARG A 273 2.22 -41.33 -16.52
CA ARG A 273 3.39 -40.97 -17.32
C ARG A 273 3.07 -40.11 -18.54
N GLU A 274 1.82 -40.12 -18.97
CA GLU A 274 1.39 -39.39 -20.17
C GLU A 274 1.34 -37.88 -19.92
N ALA A 275 1.82 -37.11 -20.90
CA ALA A 275 1.87 -35.67 -20.81
C ALA A 275 0.49 -35.00 -20.60
N PRO A 276 -0.59 -35.40 -21.30
CA PRO A 276 -1.92 -34.83 -21.07
C PRO A 276 -2.44 -35.05 -19.64
N GLN A 277 -2.17 -36.20 -19.04
CA GLN A 277 -2.58 -36.50 -17.65
C GLN A 277 -1.81 -35.63 -16.65
N ARG A 278 -0.48 -35.52 -16.79
CA ARG A 278 0.34 -34.67 -15.93
C ARG A 278 -0.01 -33.19 -16.08
N ALA A 279 -0.27 -32.74 -17.31
CA ALA A 279 -0.71 -31.37 -17.58
C ALA A 279 -2.07 -31.08 -16.91
N LEU A 280 -3.02 -32.00 -16.99
CA LEU A 280 -4.32 -31.87 -16.32
C LEU A 280 -4.16 -31.85 -14.79
N LEU A 281 -3.29 -32.70 -14.24
CA LEU A 281 -3.01 -32.78 -12.80
C LEU A 281 -2.46 -31.45 -12.25
N ILE A 282 -1.40 -30.90 -12.85
CA ILE A 282 -0.83 -29.63 -12.39
C ILE A 282 -1.76 -28.45 -12.67
N THR A 283 -2.49 -28.45 -13.78
CA THR A 283 -3.49 -27.41 -14.09
C THR A 283 -4.59 -27.39 -13.04
N THR A 284 -5.14 -28.55 -12.69
CA THR A 284 -6.16 -28.69 -11.65
C THR A 284 -5.64 -28.24 -10.29
N ALA A 285 -4.37 -28.50 -9.98
CA ALA A 285 -3.74 -27.99 -8.76
C ALA A 285 -3.53 -26.48 -8.76
N MET A 286 -3.20 -25.88 -9.89
CA MET A 286 -3.01 -24.42 -10.01
C MET A 286 -4.34 -23.66 -10.05
N LEU A 287 -5.39 -24.27 -10.60
CA LEU A 287 -6.74 -23.70 -10.77
C LEU A 287 -7.79 -24.45 -9.92
N HIS A 288 -7.39 -24.97 -8.77
CA HIS A 288 -8.27 -25.69 -7.86
C HIS A 288 -9.50 -24.83 -7.51
N GLY A 289 -10.70 -25.39 -7.71
CA GLY A 289 -11.99 -24.71 -7.56
C GLY A 289 -12.51 -24.00 -8.82
N ALA A 290 -11.82 -24.08 -9.96
CA ALA A 290 -12.27 -23.47 -11.21
C ALA A 290 -13.39 -24.28 -11.89
N HIS A 291 -14.06 -23.64 -12.86
CA HIS A 291 -15.02 -24.30 -13.74
C HIS A 291 -14.30 -25.32 -14.65
N PRO A 292 -14.91 -26.47 -15.00
CA PRO A 292 -14.34 -27.49 -15.88
C PRO A 292 -13.80 -26.92 -17.20
N ASP A 293 -14.51 -25.98 -17.82
CA ASP A 293 -14.07 -25.36 -19.08
C ASP A 293 -12.75 -24.60 -18.92
N VAL A 294 -12.60 -23.86 -17.81
CA VAL A 294 -11.35 -23.15 -17.48
C VAL A 294 -10.21 -24.14 -17.29
N ILE A 295 -10.45 -25.26 -16.60
CA ILE A 295 -9.44 -26.33 -16.44
C ILE A 295 -9.07 -26.94 -17.79
N HIS A 296 -10.07 -27.23 -18.63
CA HIS A 296 -9.86 -27.82 -19.96
C HIS A 296 -9.01 -26.90 -20.85
N HIS A 297 -9.43 -25.63 -20.99
CA HIS A 297 -8.71 -24.63 -21.78
C HIS A 297 -7.30 -24.37 -21.25
N ALA A 298 -7.13 -24.27 -19.93
CA ALA A 298 -5.83 -24.02 -19.33
C ALA A 298 -4.89 -25.24 -19.45
N ALA A 299 -5.40 -26.47 -19.40
CA ALA A 299 -4.60 -27.69 -19.59
C ALA A 299 -4.14 -27.81 -21.04
N ALA A 300 -5.01 -27.52 -22.00
CA ALA A 300 -4.63 -27.44 -23.42
C ALA A 300 -3.56 -26.35 -23.65
N LEU A 301 -3.72 -25.18 -23.03
CA LEU A 301 -2.72 -24.10 -23.08
C LEU A 301 -1.38 -24.52 -22.49
N LEU A 302 -1.37 -25.33 -21.44
CA LEU A 302 -0.14 -25.87 -20.87
C LEU A 302 0.58 -26.78 -21.86
N LEU A 303 -0.13 -27.73 -22.47
CA LEU A 303 0.45 -28.63 -23.47
C LEU A 303 1.06 -27.86 -24.66
N ARG A 304 0.35 -26.83 -25.16
CA ARG A 304 0.88 -25.94 -26.20
C ARG A 304 2.11 -25.16 -25.74
N THR A 305 2.14 -24.70 -24.49
CA THR A 305 3.29 -24.00 -23.91
C THR A 305 4.49 -24.93 -23.77
N LEU A 306 4.26 -26.20 -23.49
CA LEU A 306 5.27 -27.27 -23.46
C LEU A 306 5.65 -27.78 -24.86
N LYS A 307 5.03 -27.26 -25.93
CA LYS A 307 5.21 -27.69 -27.34
C LYS A 307 4.95 -29.18 -27.55
N ILE A 308 4.01 -29.74 -26.81
CA ILE A 308 3.59 -31.14 -26.94
C ILE A 308 2.57 -31.22 -28.08
N PRO A 309 2.74 -32.11 -29.08
CA PRO A 309 1.79 -32.26 -30.18
C PRO A 309 0.39 -32.60 -29.65
N GLU A 310 -0.65 -32.01 -30.23
CA GLU A 310 -2.02 -32.45 -30.01
C GLU A 310 -2.24 -33.76 -30.77
N ASP A 311 -2.58 -34.84 -30.06
CA ASP A 311 -2.97 -36.09 -30.71
C ASP A 311 -4.26 -35.85 -31.51
N LYS A 312 -4.27 -36.32 -32.77
CA LYS A 312 -5.41 -36.19 -33.69
C LYS A 312 -6.53 -37.20 -33.36
N VAL A 313 -6.82 -37.42 -32.08
CA VAL A 313 -7.97 -38.24 -31.69
C VAL A 313 -9.22 -37.42 -31.97
N VAL A 314 -10.21 -38.04 -32.62
CA VAL A 314 -11.51 -37.39 -32.88
C VAL A 314 -12.13 -37.04 -31.52
N PRO A 315 -12.59 -35.79 -31.28
CA PRO A 315 -13.06 -35.37 -29.95
C PRO A 315 -14.17 -36.23 -29.33
N LEU A 316 -14.95 -36.93 -30.16
CA LEU A 316 -16.02 -37.85 -29.73
C LEU A 316 -15.54 -39.28 -29.40
N GLU A 317 -14.34 -39.65 -29.82
CA GLU A 317 -13.76 -40.99 -29.59
C GLU A 317 -12.82 -41.01 -28.37
N GLY A 318 -12.38 -39.83 -27.91
CA GLY A 318 -11.53 -39.69 -26.73
C GLY A 318 -12.29 -39.75 -25.41
N LYS A 319 -11.56 -40.01 -24.33
CA LYS A 319 -12.08 -39.92 -22.95
C LYS A 319 -12.65 -38.53 -22.70
N ASP A 320 -13.84 -38.49 -22.11
CA ASP A 320 -14.45 -37.23 -21.71
C ASP A 320 -13.65 -36.56 -20.56
N LEU A 321 -13.97 -35.31 -20.25
CA LEU A 321 -13.26 -34.58 -19.20
C LEU A 321 -13.48 -35.20 -17.81
N ALA A 322 -14.64 -35.79 -17.54
CA ALA A 322 -14.95 -36.37 -16.23
C ALA A 322 -14.13 -37.65 -15.98
N GLU A 323 -14.00 -38.50 -17.00
CA GLU A 323 -13.13 -39.68 -16.98
C GLU A 323 -11.67 -39.27 -16.76
N ARG A 324 -11.19 -38.27 -17.52
CA ARG A 324 -9.82 -37.74 -17.38
C ARG A 324 -9.54 -37.11 -16.01
N LEU A 325 -10.52 -36.44 -15.40
CA LEU A 325 -10.39 -35.89 -14.05
C LEU A 325 -10.34 -37.02 -13.00
N THR A 326 -11.14 -38.07 -13.17
CA THR A 326 -11.15 -39.22 -12.26
C THR A 326 -9.79 -39.91 -12.24
N GLU A 327 -9.11 -40.02 -13.39
CA GLU A 327 -7.76 -40.61 -13.48
C GLU A 327 -6.71 -39.89 -12.62
N ILE A 328 -6.87 -38.59 -12.40
CA ILE A 328 -5.97 -37.75 -11.59
C ILE A 328 -6.49 -37.51 -10.17
N SER A 329 -7.49 -38.29 -9.74
CA SER A 329 -8.14 -38.15 -8.41
C SER A 329 -8.82 -36.79 -8.20
N ALA A 330 -9.32 -36.18 -9.27
CA ALA A 330 -10.11 -34.95 -9.22
C ALA A 330 -11.55 -35.20 -9.68
N SER A 331 -12.48 -34.37 -9.23
CA SER A 331 -13.89 -34.45 -9.63
C SER A 331 -14.52 -33.07 -9.73
N ALA A 332 -15.57 -32.95 -10.56
CA ALA A 332 -16.45 -31.78 -10.53
C ALA A 332 -17.42 -31.96 -9.35
N GLY A 333 -17.33 -31.07 -8.36
CA GLY A 333 -18.22 -31.10 -7.20
C GLY A 333 -19.68 -30.74 -7.55
N PRO A 334 -20.61 -30.80 -6.58
CA PRO A 334 -22.03 -30.47 -6.79
C PRO A 334 -22.28 -29.06 -7.34
N GLY A 335 -21.36 -28.12 -7.09
CA GLY A 335 -21.41 -26.77 -7.61
C GLY A 335 -20.80 -26.60 -9.02
N GLY A 336 -20.45 -27.70 -9.70
CA GLY A 336 -19.85 -27.64 -11.03
C GLY A 336 -18.41 -27.14 -11.06
N HIS A 337 -17.70 -27.16 -9.92
CA HIS A 337 -16.30 -26.73 -9.82
C HIS A 337 -15.36 -27.92 -9.64
N VAL A 338 -14.24 -27.93 -10.36
CA VAL A 338 -13.23 -29.00 -10.31
C VAL A 338 -12.36 -28.85 -9.07
N ARG A 339 -12.21 -29.94 -8.32
CA ARG A 339 -11.42 -30.00 -7.07
C ARG A 339 -10.80 -31.37 -6.89
N PHE A 340 -9.76 -31.42 -6.06
CA PHE A 340 -9.36 -32.70 -5.46
C PHE A 340 -10.24 -32.95 -4.24
N ASP A 341 -10.63 -34.20 -4.05
CA ASP A 341 -11.43 -34.57 -2.88
C ASP A 341 -10.60 -34.54 -1.61
N LYS A 342 -9.27 -34.66 -1.72
CA LYS A 342 -8.34 -34.66 -0.59
C LYS A 342 -7.88 -33.25 -0.23
N LEU A 343 -8.00 -32.91 1.05
CA LEU A 343 -7.61 -31.60 1.59
C LEU A 343 -6.14 -31.29 1.33
N ASP A 344 -5.82 -30.10 0.82
CA ASP A 344 -4.46 -29.63 0.49
C ASP A 344 -3.69 -30.53 -0.50
N PHE A 345 -4.37 -31.45 -1.20
CA PHE A 345 -3.74 -32.30 -2.21
C PHE A 345 -3.25 -31.47 -3.40
N ASP A 346 -3.98 -30.41 -3.76
CA ASP A 346 -3.55 -29.40 -4.74
C ASP A 346 -2.19 -28.80 -4.37
N ALA A 347 -1.99 -28.43 -3.11
CA ALA A 347 -0.73 -27.85 -2.64
C ALA A 347 0.41 -28.85 -2.70
N ALA A 348 0.15 -30.12 -2.37
CA ALA A 348 1.12 -31.21 -2.47
C ALA A 348 1.52 -31.49 -3.93
N VAL A 349 0.56 -31.46 -4.87
CA VAL A 349 0.82 -31.58 -6.32
C VAL A 349 1.71 -30.43 -6.79
N ARG A 350 1.36 -29.17 -6.49
CA ARG A 350 2.19 -28.02 -6.87
C ARG A 350 3.62 -28.14 -6.35
N ALA A 351 3.77 -28.50 -5.07
CA ALA A 351 5.09 -28.66 -4.45
C ALA A 351 5.89 -29.80 -5.12
N HIS A 352 5.26 -30.94 -5.42
CA HIS A 352 5.93 -32.07 -6.06
C HIS A 352 6.50 -31.68 -7.43
N PHE A 353 5.68 -31.10 -8.31
CA PHE A 353 6.13 -30.65 -9.63
C PHE A 353 7.22 -29.58 -9.52
N TRP A 354 7.09 -28.64 -8.58
CA TRP A 354 8.08 -27.59 -8.38
C TRP A 354 9.44 -28.13 -7.93
N ASP A 355 9.43 -29.08 -6.99
CA ASP A 355 10.64 -29.60 -6.35
C ASP A 355 11.36 -30.64 -7.23
N HIS A 356 10.61 -31.46 -7.97
CA HIS A 356 11.16 -32.59 -8.72
C HIS A 356 11.25 -32.36 -10.23
N MET A 357 10.66 -31.29 -10.77
CA MET A 357 10.71 -30.94 -12.20
C MET A 357 11.13 -29.47 -12.39
N PRO A 358 12.39 -29.10 -12.05
CA PRO A 358 12.85 -27.71 -12.08
C PRO A 358 12.73 -27.05 -13.46
N ASP A 359 12.85 -27.81 -14.55
CA ASP A 359 12.72 -27.31 -15.92
C ASP A 359 11.30 -26.77 -16.23
N LEU A 360 10.29 -27.22 -15.48
CA LEU A 360 8.92 -26.73 -15.63
C LEU A 360 8.71 -25.35 -15.02
N ARG A 361 9.55 -24.87 -14.09
CA ARG A 361 9.28 -23.63 -13.33
C ARG A 361 9.10 -22.41 -14.23
N ARG A 362 10.00 -22.24 -15.21
CA ARG A 362 9.90 -21.14 -16.18
C ARG A 362 8.69 -21.31 -17.11
N LEU A 363 8.41 -22.53 -17.55
CA LEU A 363 7.28 -22.83 -18.43
C LEU A 363 5.94 -22.61 -17.72
N LEU A 364 5.83 -22.98 -16.45
CA LEU A 364 4.67 -22.70 -15.59
C LEU A 364 4.46 -21.21 -15.38
N SER A 365 5.54 -20.42 -15.30
CA SER A 365 5.45 -18.96 -15.20
C SER A 365 4.92 -18.32 -16.49
N VAL A 366 5.39 -18.79 -17.65
CA VAL A 366 4.89 -18.36 -18.96
C VAL A 366 3.43 -18.79 -19.15
N TRP A 367 3.11 -20.03 -18.79
CA TRP A 367 1.74 -20.56 -18.83
C TRP A 367 0.81 -19.75 -17.93
N THR A 368 1.21 -19.47 -16.69
CA THR A 368 0.41 -18.66 -15.75
C THR A 368 0.05 -17.30 -16.34
N ALA A 369 1.03 -16.60 -16.92
CA ALA A 369 0.79 -15.31 -17.57
C ALA A 369 -0.27 -15.43 -18.69
N ARG A 370 -0.14 -16.43 -19.57
CA ARG A 370 -1.10 -16.67 -20.66
C ARG A 370 -2.47 -17.12 -20.15
N SER A 371 -2.51 -17.92 -19.09
CA SER A 371 -3.76 -18.34 -18.45
C SER A 371 -4.50 -17.14 -17.86
N THR A 372 -3.79 -16.18 -17.27
CA THR A 372 -4.39 -14.91 -16.82
C THR A 372 -4.85 -14.02 -17.96
N GLU A 373 -4.60 -14.36 -19.22
CA GLU A 373 -5.04 -13.60 -20.41
C GLU A 373 -6.21 -14.29 -21.13
N LEU A 374 -6.62 -15.50 -20.72
CA LEU A 374 -7.75 -16.20 -21.33
C LEU A 374 -9.05 -15.40 -21.20
N GLU A 375 -9.78 -15.29 -22.31
CA GLU A 375 -11.11 -14.68 -22.37
C GLU A 375 -12.19 -15.74 -22.08
N ASP A 376 -12.14 -16.31 -20.87
CA ASP A 376 -13.13 -17.27 -20.40
C ASP A 376 -14.10 -16.58 -19.42
N PRO A 377 -15.43 -16.59 -19.65
CA PRO A 377 -16.41 -15.98 -18.76
C PRO A 377 -16.36 -16.49 -17.32
N HIS A 378 -15.90 -17.73 -17.12
CA HIS A 378 -15.78 -18.36 -15.81
C HIS A 378 -14.44 -18.05 -15.12
N LEU A 379 -13.48 -17.44 -15.83
CA LEU A 379 -12.20 -17.01 -15.27
C LEU A 379 -12.34 -15.63 -14.60
N THR A 380 -12.90 -15.66 -13.39
CA THR A 380 -13.12 -14.47 -12.55
C THR A 380 -11.82 -13.78 -12.13
N PRO A 381 -11.85 -12.48 -11.77
CA PRO A 381 -10.69 -11.78 -11.22
C PRO A 381 -10.09 -12.45 -9.98
N GLY A 382 -10.94 -13.03 -9.11
CA GLY A 382 -10.49 -13.77 -7.94
C GLY A 382 -9.68 -15.01 -8.31
N LEU A 383 -10.13 -15.77 -9.31
CA LEU A 383 -9.39 -16.95 -9.77
C LEU A 383 -8.05 -16.59 -10.44
N ARG A 384 -7.98 -15.46 -11.15
CA ARG A 384 -6.71 -14.94 -11.72
C ARG A 384 -5.73 -14.57 -10.61
N LYS A 385 -6.21 -13.91 -9.57
CA LYS A 385 -5.43 -13.59 -8.37
C LYS A 385 -4.91 -14.88 -7.70
N ASP A 386 -5.79 -15.83 -7.40
CA ASP A 386 -5.43 -17.10 -6.74
C ASP A 386 -4.39 -17.89 -7.55
N LEU A 387 -4.51 -17.92 -8.87
CA LEU A 387 -3.55 -18.57 -9.76
C LEU A 387 -2.13 -17.98 -9.60
N VAL A 388 -2.04 -16.65 -9.55
CA VAL A 388 -0.76 -15.94 -9.39
C VAL A 388 -0.20 -16.14 -7.98
N GLU A 389 -1.04 -16.07 -6.94
CA GLU A 389 -0.63 -16.30 -5.55
C GLU A 389 -0.09 -17.72 -5.36
N ARG A 390 -0.75 -18.74 -5.95
CA ARG A 390 -0.29 -20.13 -5.89
C ARG A 390 1.06 -20.34 -6.57
N LEU A 391 1.36 -19.60 -7.65
CA LEU A 391 2.69 -19.60 -8.27
C LEU A 391 3.71 -18.88 -7.38
N ALA A 392 3.36 -17.70 -6.87
CA ALA A 392 4.20 -16.90 -5.99
C ALA A 392 4.58 -17.67 -4.72
N ASP A 393 3.65 -18.43 -4.14
CA ASP A 393 3.89 -19.34 -3.02
C ASP A 393 5.02 -20.33 -3.31
N GLN A 394 5.11 -20.88 -4.53
CA GLN A 394 6.17 -21.83 -4.87
C GLN A 394 7.54 -21.15 -4.95
N TYR A 395 7.61 -19.96 -5.54
CA TYR A 395 8.83 -19.16 -5.57
C TYR A 395 9.31 -18.81 -4.15
N LEU A 396 8.41 -18.28 -3.31
CA LEU A 396 8.74 -17.86 -1.94
C LEU A 396 9.12 -19.05 -1.06
N ARG A 397 8.40 -20.19 -1.17
CA ARG A 397 8.73 -21.43 -0.45
C ARG A 397 10.13 -21.94 -0.80
N ALA A 398 10.53 -21.82 -2.06
CA ALA A 398 11.86 -22.24 -2.52
C ALA A 398 12.96 -21.18 -2.28
N GLY A 399 12.63 -20.05 -1.64
CA GLY A 399 13.56 -18.94 -1.42
C GLY A 399 13.94 -18.15 -2.68
N GLN A 400 13.23 -18.35 -3.78
CA GLN A 400 13.46 -17.76 -5.10
C GLN A 400 12.69 -16.43 -5.27
N TRP A 401 12.77 -15.56 -4.27
CA TRP A 401 12.00 -14.31 -4.25
C TRP A 401 12.45 -13.31 -5.33
N LYS A 402 13.74 -13.33 -5.71
CA LYS A 402 14.29 -12.46 -6.76
C LYS A 402 13.72 -12.82 -8.12
N GLU A 403 13.52 -14.11 -8.37
CA GLU A 403 12.95 -14.66 -9.59
C GLU A 403 11.46 -14.32 -9.70
N LEU A 404 10.71 -14.36 -8.59
CA LEU A 404 9.33 -13.87 -8.55
C LEU A 404 9.26 -12.38 -8.88
N ALA A 405 10.19 -11.58 -8.35
CA ALA A 405 10.24 -10.16 -8.68
C ALA A 405 10.61 -9.91 -10.15
N ALA A 406 11.59 -10.63 -10.69
CA ALA A 406 11.94 -10.56 -12.11
C ALA A 406 10.76 -10.97 -13.01
N LEU A 407 9.94 -11.92 -12.57
CA LEU A 407 8.71 -12.31 -13.28
C LEU A 407 7.67 -11.19 -13.28
N ALA A 408 7.45 -10.52 -12.14
CA ALA A 408 6.56 -9.38 -12.06
C ALA A 408 7.01 -8.22 -12.96
N ASP A 409 8.32 -7.99 -13.03
CA ASP A 409 8.92 -7.02 -13.95
C ASP A 409 8.64 -7.37 -15.41
N GLU A 410 8.91 -8.62 -15.81
CA GLU A 410 8.61 -9.10 -17.17
C GLU A 410 7.13 -8.98 -17.52
N TRP A 411 6.24 -9.32 -16.58
CA TRP A 411 4.80 -9.18 -16.76
C TRP A 411 4.35 -7.73 -16.91
N SER A 412 5.06 -6.80 -16.25
CA SER A 412 4.79 -5.37 -16.37
C SER A 412 5.37 -4.74 -17.64
N ALA A 413 6.44 -5.30 -18.21
CA ALA A 413 7.08 -4.76 -19.41
C ALA A 413 6.21 -4.90 -20.67
N ASN A 414 5.24 -5.82 -20.66
CA ASN A 414 4.33 -6.01 -21.80
C ASN A 414 3.20 -4.96 -21.76
N THR A 415 3.17 -4.10 -22.78
CA THR A 415 2.27 -2.94 -22.86
C THR A 415 0.81 -3.29 -23.13
N THR A 416 0.51 -4.50 -23.58
CA THR A 416 -0.70 -4.75 -24.37
C THR A 416 -1.88 -5.29 -23.55
N THR A 417 -1.68 -5.83 -22.34
CA THR A 417 -2.73 -6.56 -21.60
C THR A 417 -2.85 -6.12 -20.14
N MET A 418 -4.01 -5.53 -19.77
CA MET A 418 -4.37 -5.21 -18.38
C MET A 418 -4.30 -6.42 -17.43
N PRO A 419 -4.72 -7.64 -17.82
CA PRO A 419 -4.62 -8.81 -16.95
C PRO A 419 -3.18 -9.15 -16.52
N ARG A 420 -2.18 -8.91 -17.38
CA ARG A 420 -0.78 -9.18 -17.08
C ARG A 420 -0.20 -8.18 -16.08
N SER A 421 -0.62 -6.92 -16.19
CA SER A 421 -0.30 -5.89 -15.19
C SER A 421 -0.93 -6.22 -13.83
N ALA A 422 -2.18 -6.71 -13.82
CA ALA A 422 -2.82 -7.19 -12.60
C ALA A 422 -2.06 -8.39 -11.99
N ALA A 423 -1.60 -9.34 -12.81
CA ALA A 423 -0.77 -10.44 -12.35
C ALA A 423 0.55 -9.96 -11.72
N ALA A 424 1.22 -8.96 -12.31
CA ALA A 424 2.41 -8.35 -11.73
C ALA A 424 2.13 -7.70 -10.36
N ILE A 425 1.00 -6.97 -10.24
CA ILE A 425 0.56 -6.38 -8.97
C ILE A 425 0.33 -7.47 -7.92
N HIS A 426 -0.37 -8.55 -8.27
CA HIS A 426 -0.63 -9.66 -7.34
C HIS A 426 0.67 -10.35 -6.89
N ALA A 427 1.61 -10.62 -7.81
CA ALA A 427 2.90 -11.22 -7.47
C ALA A 427 3.71 -10.35 -6.49
N LEU A 428 3.79 -9.04 -6.74
CA LEU A 428 4.49 -8.10 -5.84
C LEU A 428 3.76 -7.94 -4.50
N THR A 429 2.43 -7.90 -4.50
CA THR A 429 1.60 -7.83 -3.29
C THR A 429 1.88 -9.04 -2.40
N HIS A 430 1.84 -10.24 -2.97
CA HIS A 430 2.12 -11.48 -2.25
C HIS A 430 3.55 -11.52 -1.69
N GLY A 431 4.52 -11.01 -2.45
CA GLY A 431 5.90 -10.84 -1.99
C GLY A 431 6.05 -9.84 -0.83
N LEU A 432 5.31 -8.73 -0.87
CA LEU A 432 5.29 -7.70 0.18
C LEU A 432 4.65 -8.17 1.48
N GLU A 433 3.62 -9.02 1.38
CA GLU A 433 2.91 -9.60 2.53
C GLU A 433 3.68 -10.77 3.16
N ASN A 434 4.69 -11.31 2.48
CA ASN A 434 5.53 -12.37 3.01
C ASN A 434 6.40 -11.87 4.18
N LYS A 435 6.36 -12.60 5.30
CA LYS A 435 7.11 -12.23 6.53
C LYS A 435 8.62 -12.20 6.34
N GLN A 436 9.16 -13.15 5.58
CA GLN A 436 10.60 -13.30 5.41
C GLN A 436 11.15 -12.34 4.35
N TYR A 437 10.42 -12.16 3.25
CA TYR A 437 10.91 -11.43 2.07
C TYR A 437 10.28 -10.05 1.88
N GLY A 438 9.25 -9.67 2.64
CA GLY A 438 8.53 -8.42 2.46
C GLY A 438 9.42 -7.17 2.55
N GLY A 439 10.42 -7.18 3.44
CA GLY A 439 11.43 -6.13 3.51
C GLY A 439 12.29 -6.05 2.24
N SER A 440 12.70 -7.20 1.71
CA SER A 440 13.46 -7.29 0.46
C SER A 440 12.65 -6.78 -0.74
N PHE A 441 11.36 -7.10 -0.82
CA PHE A 441 10.46 -6.55 -1.85
C PHE A 441 10.29 -5.03 -1.72
N ARG A 442 10.12 -4.50 -0.50
CA ARG A 442 10.04 -3.05 -0.28
C ARG A 442 11.30 -2.34 -0.77
N GLN A 443 12.48 -2.88 -0.45
CA GLN A 443 13.75 -2.30 -0.90
C GLN A 443 13.90 -2.38 -2.43
N LEU A 444 13.56 -3.52 -3.03
CA LEU A 444 13.61 -3.68 -4.48
C LEU A 444 12.70 -2.68 -5.21
N ILE A 445 11.46 -2.53 -4.74
CA ILE A 445 10.48 -1.58 -5.28
C ILE A 445 11.00 -0.14 -5.16
N TYR A 446 11.67 0.20 -4.05
CA TYR A 446 12.32 1.50 -3.91
C TYR A 446 13.38 1.72 -4.99
N THR A 447 14.29 0.76 -5.20
CA THR A 447 15.29 0.82 -6.27
C THR A 447 14.63 0.93 -7.65
N TRP A 448 13.50 0.25 -7.88
CA TRP A 448 12.78 0.35 -9.15
C TRP A 448 12.17 1.73 -9.37
N CYS A 449 11.52 2.31 -8.36
CA CYS A 449 10.98 3.67 -8.45
C CYS A 449 12.08 4.70 -8.73
N ARG A 450 13.23 4.56 -8.06
CA ARG A 450 14.34 5.51 -8.13
C ARG A 450 15.16 5.40 -9.42
N ASP A 451 15.67 4.19 -9.71
CA ASP A 451 16.79 4.03 -10.65
C ASP A 451 16.41 3.29 -11.94
N LYS A 452 15.36 2.45 -11.91
CA LYS A 452 15.08 1.52 -13.00
C LYS A 452 14.34 2.18 -14.14
N GLN A 453 14.74 1.92 -15.39
CA GLN A 453 13.96 2.34 -16.57
C GLN A 453 12.54 1.74 -16.54
N LEU A 454 11.53 2.60 -16.55
CA LEU A 454 10.12 2.20 -16.49
C LEU A 454 9.62 1.89 -17.89
N ILE A 455 9.78 0.62 -18.29
CA ILE A 455 9.32 0.10 -19.59
C ILE A 455 7.90 -0.46 -19.43
N GLY A 456 7.06 -0.27 -20.44
CA GLY A 456 5.71 -0.80 -20.45
C GLY A 456 4.82 -0.25 -19.34
N ASN A 457 4.08 -1.14 -18.68
CA ASN A 457 3.15 -0.83 -17.60
C ASN A 457 3.81 -0.86 -16.21
N LEU A 458 5.14 -0.96 -16.11
CA LEU A 458 5.84 -1.01 -14.81
C LEU A 458 5.55 0.22 -13.93
N ALA A 459 5.47 1.42 -14.51
CA ALA A 459 5.12 2.63 -13.76
C ALA A 459 3.74 2.53 -13.10
N TYR A 460 2.76 1.99 -13.83
CA TYR A 460 1.40 1.74 -13.32
C TYR A 460 1.40 0.67 -12.22
N VAL A 461 2.11 -0.44 -12.41
CA VAL A 461 2.23 -1.51 -11.41
C VAL A 461 2.84 -0.96 -10.11
N LEU A 462 3.95 -0.21 -10.21
CA LEU A 462 4.61 0.42 -9.07
C LEU A 462 3.70 1.44 -8.36
N LEU A 463 2.97 2.25 -9.13
CA LEU A 463 1.98 3.19 -8.59
C LEU A 463 0.92 2.46 -7.75
N ARG A 464 0.31 1.40 -8.29
CA ARG A 464 -0.73 0.61 -7.58
C ARG A 464 -0.16 -0.06 -6.34
N VAL A 465 1.01 -0.69 -6.43
CA VAL A 465 1.65 -1.32 -5.26
C VAL A 465 1.99 -0.29 -4.18
N CYS A 466 2.49 0.89 -4.54
CA CYS A 466 2.80 1.94 -3.56
C CYS A 466 1.54 2.49 -2.88
N THR A 467 0.45 2.67 -3.63
CA THR A 467 -0.80 3.28 -3.13
C THR A 467 -1.70 2.29 -2.38
N ASP A 468 -1.86 1.08 -2.90
CA ASP A 468 -2.83 0.11 -2.38
C ASP A 468 -2.24 -0.81 -1.31
N VAL A 469 -0.94 -1.10 -1.37
CA VAL A 469 -0.29 -2.13 -0.52
C VAL A 469 0.65 -1.50 0.49
N ILE A 470 1.55 -0.60 0.04
CA ILE A 470 2.56 0.00 0.92
C ILE A 470 1.97 1.14 1.74
N ALA A 471 1.23 2.08 1.14
CA ALA A 471 0.76 3.29 1.83
C ALA A 471 -0.12 3.02 3.08
N PRO A 472 -0.98 1.99 3.12
CA PRO A 472 -1.78 1.69 4.31
C PRO A 472 -0.96 1.42 5.57
N THR A 473 0.18 0.73 5.45
CA THR A 473 0.99 0.29 6.58
C THR A 473 2.28 1.09 6.74
N HIS A 474 2.83 1.60 5.63
CA HIS A 474 4.10 2.32 5.55
C HIS A 474 3.95 3.60 4.70
N PRO A 475 3.15 4.59 5.14
CA PRO A 475 2.84 5.78 4.35
C PRO A 475 4.08 6.62 4.00
N ASP A 476 5.06 6.70 4.90
CA ASP A 476 6.30 7.44 4.65
C ASP A 476 7.15 6.80 3.53
N GLN A 477 7.16 5.46 3.47
CA GLN A 477 7.82 4.70 2.41
C GLN A 477 7.14 4.86 1.05
N ALA A 478 5.81 4.79 1.03
CA ALA A 478 5.03 5.03 -0.18
C ALA A 478 5.24 6.45 -0.70
N MET A 479 5.22 7.44 0.19
CA MET A 479 5.45 8.85 -0.12
C MET A 479 6.79 9.07 -0.84
N VAL A 480 7.90 8.48 -0.36
CA VAL A 480 9.22 8.59 -1.03
C VAL A 480 9.21 7.93 -2.40
N ARG A 481 8.64 6.73 -2.53
CA ARG A 481 8.56 6.00 -3.80
C ARG A 481 7.70 6.75 -4.83
N LEU A 482 6.57 7.30 -4.41
CA LEU A 482 5.68 8.11 -5.26
C LEU A 482 6.35 9.41 -5.71
N ARG A 483 7.18 10.06 -4.87
CA ARG A 483 8.00 11.20 -5.31
C ARG A 483 8.97 10.80 -6.42
N HIS A 484 9.69 9.69 -6.26
CA HIS A 484 10.61 9.21 -7.30
C HIS A 484 9.88 8.88 -8.61
N LEU A 485 8.69 8.30 -8.54
CA LEU A 485 7.86 8.09 -9.73
C LEU A 485 7.40 9.43 -10.35
N ALA A 486 6.90 10.37 -9.54
CA ALA A 486 6.41 11.67 -9.99
C ALA A 486 7.48 12.51 -10.71
N ARG A 487 8.74 12.46 -10.24
CA ARG A 487 9.88 13.12 -10.91
C ARG A 487 10.06 12.65 -12.35
N ARG A 488 9.64 11.43 -12.66
CA ARG A 488 9.90 10.77 -13.94
C ARG A 488 8.71 10.85 -14.90
N GLU A 489 7.63 11.51 -14.50
CA GLU A 489 6.44 11.68 -15.31
C GLU A 489 6.59 12.83 -16.31
N SER A 490 6.40 12.52 -17.60
CA SER A 490 6.28 13.47 -18.71
C SER A 490 4.87 13.43 -19.30
N GLY A 491 4.02 14.41 -18.98
CA GLY A 491 2.64 14.50 -19.47
C GLY A 491 1.60 14.20 -18.39
N ALA A 492 0.99 13.01 -18.44
CA ALA A 492 0.05 12.58 -17.39
C ALA A 492 0.78 12.47 -16.04
N THR A 493 0.09 12.83 -14.95
CA THR A 493 0.68 12.98 -13.60
C THR A 493 0.06 12.07 -12.51
N PRO A 494 -0.28 10.80 -12.80
CA PRO A 494 -0.96 9.94 -11.82
C PRO A 494 -0.16 9.66 -10.55
N ALA A 495 1.17 9.58 -10.59
CA ALA A 495 2.01 9.41 -9.40
C ALA A 495 2.08 10.69 -8.57
N LEU A 496 2.14 11.85 -9.21
CA LEU A 496 2.04 13.13 -8.52
C LEU A 496 0.68 13.35 -7.87
N ASP A 497 -0.42 12.98 -8.53
CA ASP A 497 -1.76 13.05 -7.93
C ASP A 497 -1.88 12.10 -6.75
N ALA A 498 -1.44 10.84 -6.89
CA ALA A 498 -1.41 9.89 -5.79
C ALA A 498 -0.52 10.35 -4.61
N LEU A 499 0.59 11.02 -4.89
CA LEU A 499 1.44 11.62 -3.87
C LEU A 499 0.71 12.75 -3.14
N CYS A 500 0.02 13.63 -3.88
CA CYS A 500 -0.78 14.71 -3.30
C CYS A 500 -1.89 14.16 -2.41
N ASP A 501 -2.63 13.15 -2.87
CA ASP A 501 -3.68 12.48 -2.11
C ASP A 501 -3.13 11.87 -0.81
N LEU A 502 -1.99 11.17 -0.88
CA LEU A 502 -1.34 10.59 0.28
C LEU A 502 -0.92 11.67 1.29
N VAL A 503 -0.28 12.74 0.82
CA VAL A 503 0.16 13.86 1.66
C VAL A 503 -1.02 14.62 2.26
N ALA A 504 -2.12 14.77 1.52
CA ALA A 504 -3.34 15.42 1.99
C ALA A 504 -3.96 14.70 3.19
N THR A 505 -3.70 13.41 3.36
CA THR A 505 -4.22 12.67 4.52
C THR A 505 -3.63 13.15 5.84
N SER A 506 -2.42 13.73 5.86
CA SER A 506 -1.70 14.03 7.10
C SER A 506 -0.82 15.29 6.99
N SER A 507 -1.04 16.24 7.91
CA SER A 507 -0.19 17.43 8.07
C SER A 507 1.29 17.08 8.26
N ARG A 508 1.59 16.00 8.99
CA ARG A 508 2.94 15.46 9.17
C ARG A 508 3.55 15.00 7.85
N LEU A 509 2.82 14.23 7.02
CA LEU A 509 3.31 13.82 5.71
C LEU A 509 3.59 15.04 4.81
N ARG A 510 2.75 16.07 4.89
CA ARG A 510 2.98 17.34 4.19
C ARG A 510 4.26 18.02 4.66
N ARG A 511 4.44 18.20 5.98
CA ARG A 511 5.66 18.76 6.57
C ARG A 511 6.90 18.01 6.08
N ARG A 512 6.89 16.67 6.15
CA ARG A 512 8.01 15.84 5.72
C ARG A 512 8.29 15.92 4.23
N MET A 513 7.25 15.99 3.40
CA MET A 513 7.44 16.10 1.96
C MET A 513 8.00 17.48 1.58
N LEU A 514 7.51 18.56 2.19
CA LEU A 514 8.06 19.90 1.99
C LEU A 514 9.54 19.97 2.34
N ASP A 515 9.89 19.46 3.52
CA ASP A 515 11.27 19.33 3.93
C ASP A 515 12.10 18.53 2.89
N ARG A 516 11.61 17.36 2.48
CA ARG A 516 12.37 16.51 1.57
C ARG A 516 12.57 17.12 0.18
N LEU A 517 11.63 17.93 -0.30
CA LEU A 517 11.74 18.66 -1.56
C LEU A 517 12.69 19.86 -1.46
N THR A 518 12.99 20.32 -0.25
CA THR A 518 13.79 21.53 0.01
C THR A 518 15.19 21.22 0.55
N ARG A 519 15.46 19.96 0.94
CA ARG A 519 16.82 19.46 1.14
C ARG A 519 17.48 19.13 -0.20
N HIS A 520 18.76 19.50 -0.35
CA HIS A 520 19.66 19.22 -1.47
C HIS A 520 19.13 18.20 -2.48
N SER A 521 18.66 18.69 -3.64
CA SER A 521 18.06 17.86 -4.67
C SER A 521 19.04 17.52 -5.78
N SER A 522 19.03 16.26 -6.22
CA SER A 522 19.69 15.83 -7.45
C SER A 522 18.89 16.18 -8.73
N ALA A 523 17.66 16.65 -8.58
CA ALA A 523 16.74 17.00 -9.67
C ALA A 523 15.89 18.23 -9.27
N PRO A 524 16.51 19.42 -9.19
CA PRO A 524 15.88 20.60 -8.57
C PRO A 524 14.63 21.07 -9.31
N ALA A 525 14.60 21.06 -10.65
CA ALA A 525 13.42 21.44 -11.43
C ALA A 525 12.21 20.51 -11.20
N ASP A 526 12.42 19.19 -11.16
CA ASP A 526 11.33 18.24 -10.91
C ASP A 526 10.78 18.36 -9.49
N ASP A 527 11.66 18.54 -8.49
CA ASP A 527 11.23 18.77 -7.12
C ASP A 527 10.51 20.10 -6.96
N ALA A 528 10.94 21.16 -7.64
CA ALA A 528 10.24 22.43 -7.65
C ALA A 528 8.82 22.28 -8.24
N ARG A 529 8.65 21.49 -9.30
CA ARG A 529 7.33 21.18 -9.88
C ARG A 529 6.44 20.43 -8.89
N ILE A 530 6.98 19.42 -8.21
CA ILE A 530 6.25 18.66 -7.17
C ILE A 530 5.92 19.57 -5.99
N PHE A 531 6.85 20.42 -5.57
CA PHE A 531 6.69 21.39 -4.48
C PHE A 531 5.50 22.30 -4.73
N LEU A 532 5.34 22.88 -5.93
CA LEU A 532 4.23 23.77 -6.24
C LEU A 532 2.85 23.11 -6.03
N ARG A 533 2.73 21.80 -6.29
CA ARG A 533 1.48 21.04 -6.05
C ARG A 533 1.23 20.76 -4.57
N ILE A 534 2.29 20.46 -3.82
CA ILE A 534 2.20 20.07 -2.40
C ILE A 534 2.10 21.28 -1.47
N CYS A 535 2.72 22.39 -1.86
CA CYS A 535 2.73 23.68 -1.16
C CYS A 535 1.42 24.46 -1.41
N ASP A 536 0.29 23.77 -1.24
CA ASP A 536 -1.04 24.37 -1.31
C ASP A 536 -1.26 25.24 -0.06
N PRO A 537 -1.52 26.55 -0.22
CA PRO A 537 -1.64 27.48 0.92
C PRO A 537 -2.87 27.20 1.79
N VAL A 538 -3.94 26.63 1.23
CA VAL A 538 -5.18 26.35 1.97
C VAL A 538 -4.94 25.35 3.10
N PRO A 539 -4.44 24.14 2.86
CA PRO A 539 -4.22 23.17 3.93
C PRO A 539 -2.91 23.43 4.72
N LEU A 540 -2.16 24.48 4.40
CA LEU A 540 -1.05 24.99 5.23
C LEU A 540 -1.53 25.99 6.28
N THR A 541 -2.57 26.75 5.97
CA THR A 541 -3.21 27.75 6.86
C THR A 541 -4.38 27.18 7.64
N ASP A 542 -4.94 26.05 7.22
CA ASP A 542 -5.96 25.33 7.98
C ASP A 542 -5.31 24.54 9.14
N PRO A 543 -5.64 24.86 10.41
CA PRO A 543 -5.16 24.10 11.56
C PRO A 543 -5.74 22.67 11.60
N GLY A 544 -6.85 22.37 10.93
CA GLY A 544 -7.36 21.01 10.76
C GLY A 544 -7.57 20.24 12.07
N GLY A 545 -7.86 20.94 13.17
CA GLY A 545 -8.01 20.40 14.53
C GLY A 545 -6.75 20.39 15.40
N ALA A 546 -5.60 20.81 14.87
CA ALA A 546 -4.39 21.08 15.64
C ALA A 546 -4.43 22.48 16.31
N PRO A 547 -3.65 22.72 17.37
CA PRO A 547 -3.63 24.03 18.05
C PRO A 547 -3.04 25.16 17.19
N ARG A 548 -2.28 24.85 16.13
CA ARG A 548 -1.66 25.80 15.20
C ARG A 548 -1.66 25.25 13.78
N ALA A 549 -1.68 26.13 12.78
CA ALA A 549 -1.56 25.75 11.39
C ALA A 549 -0.11 25.36 11.07
N LEU A 550 0.10 24.58 10.01
CA LEU A 550 1.46 24.16 9.62
C LEU A 550 2.35 25.36 9.26
N VAL A 551 1.77 26.40 8.67
CA VAL A 551 2.50 27.61 8.29
C VAL A 551 3.02 28.40 9.49
N ASP A 552 2.50 28.18 10.71
CA ASP A 552 2.98 28.84 11.92
C ASP A 552 4.33 28.30 12.42
N GLU A 553 4.75 27.15 11.89
CA GLU A 553 6.02 26.54 12.25
C GLU A 553 7.17 27.18 11.47
N GLU A 554 8.13 27.79 12.17
CA GLU A 554 9.32 28.42 11.58
C GLU A 554 10.09 27.50 10.63
N TYR A 555 10.13 26.21 10.96
CA TYR A 555 10.72 25.18 10.11
C TYR A 555 9.95 25.00 8.79
N VAL A 556 8.62 24.97 8.82
CA VAL A 556 7.80 24.88 7.61
C VAL A 556 7.92 26.15 6.78
N GLN A 557 7.92 27.31 7.42
CA GLN A 557 8.18 28.60 6.75
C GLN A 557 9.51 28.57 5.99
N SER A 558 10.57 28.07 6.63
CA SER A 558 11.89 27.91 6.00
C SER A 558 11.82 27.00 4.76
N CYS A 559 11.17 25.84 4.87
CA CYS A 559 10.96 24.95 3.73
C CYS A 559 10.17 25.63 2.59
N VAL A 560 9.07 26.31 2.92
CA VAL A 560 8.24 27.02 1.94
C VAL A 560 9.06 28.09 1.22
N THR A 561 9.82 28.91 1.95
CA THR A 561 10.67 29.95 1.37
C THR A 561 11.75 29.36 0.46
N ILE A 562 12.40 28.27 0.87
CA ILE A 562 13.40 27.57 0.04
C ILE A 562 12.74 27.01 -1.23
N GLY A 563 11.61 26.30 -1.10
CA GLY A 563 10.94 25.69 -2.25
C GLY A 563 10.43 26.71 -3.28
N TRP A 564 9.91 27.86 -2.82
CA TRP A 564 9.54 28.96 -3.72
C TRP A 564 10.76 29.58 -4.39
N ARG A 565 11.89 29.70 -3.68
CA ARG A 565 13.14 30.21 -4.27
C ARG A 565 13.62 29.30 -5.40
N GLU A 566 13.61 27.98 -5.18
CA GLU A 566 13.94 26.99 -6.20
C GLU A 566 12.94 27.05 -7.38
N ALA A 567 11.64 27.17 -7.10
CA ALA A 567 10.64 27.32 -8.15
C ALA A 567 10.83 28.57 -9.01
N PHE A 568 11.24 29.69 -8.44
CA PHE A 568 11.58 30.88 -9.22
C PHE A 568 12.87 30.72 -10.02
N ALA A 569 13.87 30.01 -9.49
CA ALA A 569 15.16 29.82 -10.14
C ALA A 569 15.10 28.80 -11.29
N GLU A 570 14.38 27.70 -11.10
CA GLU A 570 14.47 26.51 -11.97
C GLU A 570 13.29 26.38 -12.95
N LEU A 571 12.15 27.03 -12.69
CA LEU A 571 10.94 26.86 -13.50
C LEU A 571 10.58 28.12 -14.30
N PRO A 572 10.10 27.96 -15.55
CA PRO A 572 9.51 29.06 -16.31
C PRO A 572 8.32 29.69 -15.57
N GLN A 573 8.14 31.00 -15.75
CA GLN A 573 7.05 31.77 -15.13
C GLN A 573 5.66 31.17 -15.36
N SER A 574 5.40 30.63 -16.56
CA SER A 574 4.13 30.01 -16.90
C SER A 574 3.75 28.83 -16.00
N LEU A 575 4.73 28.12 -15.44
CA LEU A 575 4.49 26.96 -14.57
C LEU A 575 4.15 27.35 -13.13
N TRP A 576 4.84 28.35 -12.55
CA TRP A 576 4.59 28.75 -11.16
C TRP A 576 3.50 29.82 -11.01
N HIS A 577 3.18 30.57 -12.08
CA HIS A 577 2.17 31.65 -12.05
C HIS A 577 0.80 31.23 -11.51
N PRO A 578 0.19 30.08 -11.92
CA PRO A 578 -1.10 29.64 -11.37
C PRO A 578 -1.07 29.39 -9.86
N TYR A 579 0.06 28.91 -9.34
CA TYR A 579 0.24 28.63 -7.91
C TYR A 579 0.46 29.91 -7.11
N ALA A 580 1.25 30.84 -7.62
CA ALA A 580 1.43 32.16 -6.99
C ALA A 580 0.10 32.91 -6.90
N ARG A 581 -0.72 32.86 -7.96
CA ARG A 581 -2.09 33.41 -7.93
C ARG A 581 -2.93 32.78 -6.81
N ARG A 582 -2.87 31.45 -6.64
CA ARG A 582 -3.60 30.76 -5.58
C ARG A 582 -3.14 31.17 -4.18
N TRP A 583 -1.83 31.37 -3.99
CA TRP A 583 -1.27 31.93 -2.75
C TRP A 583 -1.80 33.33 -2.45
N LEU A 584 -1.88 34.20 -3.46
CA LEU A 584 -2.40 35.57 -3.30
C LEU A 584 -3.90 35.60 -2.97
N HIS A 585 -4.69 34.73 -3.60
CA HIS A 585 -6.09 34.56 -3.24
C HIS A 585 -6.25 34.07 -1.80
N THR A 586 -5.46 33.08 -1.39
CA THR A 586 -5.51 32.54 -0.02
C THR A 586 -5.06 33.57 1.00
N ALA A 587 -4.04 34.38 0.70
CA ALA A 587 -3.64 35.50 1.55
C ALA A 587 -4.76 36.53 1.71
N THR A 588 -5.58 36.73 0.68
CA THR A 588 -6.74 37.64 0.77
C THR A 588 -7.85 37.08 1.66
N ASP A 589 -8.06 35.76 1.62
CA ASP A 589 -9.12 35.08 2.39
C ASP A 589 -8.72 34.77 3.83
N ALA A 590 -7.44 34.49 4.10
CA ALA A 590 -6.91 34.16 5.41
C ALA A 590 -6.44 35.42 6.16
N SER A 591 -7.36 36.10 6.85
CA SER A 591 -7.08 37.33 7.62
C SER A 591 -5.87 37.22 8.55
N ASP A 592 -5.74 36.08 9.23
CA ASP A 592 -4.76 35.90 10.30
C ASP A 592 -3.35 35.55 9.78
N HIS A 593 -3.26 35.07 8.54
CA HIS A 593 -2.00 34.67 7.89
C HIS A 593 -1.67 35.53 6.65
N HIS A 594 -2.43 36.60 6.40
CA HIS A 594 -2.30 37.47 5.24
C HIS A 594 -0.85 37.93 5.03
N ASP A 595 -0.29 38.59 6.05
CA ASP A 595 1.06 39.15 5.98
C ASP A 595 2.14 38.08 5.86
N LEU A 596 1.96 36.96 6.57
CA LEU A 596 2.90 35.83 6.57
C LEU A 596 3.02 35.20 5.18
N LEU A 597 1.90 34.91 4.51
CA LEU A 597 1.91 34.31 3.18
C LEU A 597 2.59 35.22 2.15
N LEU A 598 2.39 36.53 2.23
CA LEU A 598 3.06 37.50 1.36
C LEU A 598 4.57 37.58 1.68
N ASP A 599 4.94 37.59 2.96
CA ASP A 599 6.34 37.62 3.40
C ASP A 599 7.11 36.39 2.91
N LEU A 600 6.50 35.20 2.93
CA LEU A 600 7.14 33.98 2.44
C LEU A 600 7.48 34.06 0.94
N LEU A 601 6.56 34.57 0.10
CA LEU A 601 6.79 34.75 -1.33
C LEU A 601 7.86 35.83 -1.62
N VAL A 602 7.78 36.97 -0.94
CA VAL A 602 8.74 38.07 -1.13
C VAL A 602 10.14 37.66 -0.66
N THR A 603 10.23 36.98 0.49
CA THR A 603 11.50 36.46 1.02
C THR A 603 12.10 35.40 0.09
N ALA A 604 11.27 34.56 -0.53
CA ALA A 604 11.72 33.58 -1.51
C ALA A 604 12.27 34.22 -2.79
N ALA A 605 11.62 35.27 -3.30
CA ALA A 605 12.10 36.05 -4.44
C ALA A 605 13.41 36.82 -4.14
N GLY A 606 13.67 37.09 -2.85
CA GLY A 606 14.89 37.77 -2.40
C GLY A 606 15.00 39.18 -2.99
N ARG A 607 16.22 39.58 -3.39
CA ARG A 607 16.47 40.88 -4.06
C ARG A 607 16.40 40.79 -5.60
N ASN A 608 15.89 39.69 -6.15
CA ASN A 608 15.80 39.53 -7.59
C ASN A 608 14.64 40.35 -8.16
N GLY A 609 14.95 41.49 -8.78
CA GLY A 609 13.98 42.42 -9.33
C GLY A 609 13.05 41.79 -10.38
N GLN A 610 13.52 40.80 -11.15
CA GLN A 610 12.70 40.12 -12.15
C GLN A 610 11.60 39.27 -11.49
N HIS A 611 11.95 38.49 -10.46
CA HIS A 611 10.98 37.67 -9.73
C HIS A 611 9.97 38.53 -8.96
N LEU A 612 10.43 39.60 -8.32
CA LEU A 612 9.56 40.55 -7.61
C LEU A 612 8.59 41.26 -8.57
N ALA A 613 9.08 41.72 -9.73
CA ALA A 613 8.22 42.33 -10.75
C ALA A 613 7.20 41.34 -11.34
N ALA A 614 7.62 40.08 -11.56
CA ALA A 614 6.73 39.02 -12.02
C ALA A 614 5.64 38.72 -10.98
N LEU A 615 5.99 38.61 -9.69
CA LEU A 615 5.02 38.44 -8.60
C LEU A 615 4.00 39.59 -8.52
N TYR A 616 4.47 40.83 -8.66
CA TYR A 616 3.58 41.99 -8.70
C TYR A 616 2.62 41.94 -9.90
N SER A 617 3.12 41.54 -11.08
CA SER A 617 2.28 41.34 -12.27
C SER A 617 1.21 40.28 -12.05
N VAL A 618 1.55 39.15 -11.40
CA VAL A 618 0.59 38.10 -11.03
C VAL A 618 -0.50 38.66 -10.12
N ALA A 619 -0.12 39.45 -9.10
CA ALA A 619 -1.07 40.04 -8.16
C ALA A 619 -2.04 41.00 -8.86
N ARG A 620 -1.54 41.91 -9.70
CA ARG A 620 -2.37 42.82 -10.51
C ARG A 620 -3.35 42.06 -11.41
N ALA A 621 -2.92 40.96 -12.03
CA ALA A 621 -3.78 40.14 -12.87
C ALA A 621 -4.83 39.34 -12.07
N ALA A 622 -4.58 39.07 -10.79
CA ALA A 622 -5.45 38.29 -9.91
C ALA A 622 -6.54 39.13 -9.21
N GLU A 623 -6.41 40.46 -9.13
CA GLU A 623 -7.38 41.33 -8.45
C GLU A 623 -8.84 41.08 -8.87
N PRO A 624 -9.17 40.95 -10.17
CA PRO A 624 -10.57 40.78 -10.61
C PRO A 624 -11.17 39.43 -10.20
N THR A 625 -10.34 38.39 -10.00
CA THR A 625 -10.78 37.03 -9.66
C THR A 625 -10.73 36.74 -8.17
N THR A 626 -10.51 37.76 -7.34
CA THR A 626 -10.33 37.60 -5.89
C THR A 626 -11.67 37.44 -5.17
N SER A 627 -11.73 36.43 -4.30
CA SER A 627 -12.84 36.20 -3.36
C SER A 627 -13.07 37.44 -2.48
N GLY A 628 -14.33 37.89 -2.40
CA GLY A 628 -14.67 39.12 -1.66
C GLY A 628 -14.48 40.42 -2.45
N GLY A 629 -14.17 40.33 -3.75
CA GLY A 629 -14.28 41.44 -4.71
C GLY A 629 -12.99 42.23 -4.95
N LEU A 630 -13.03 43.08 -5.98
CA LEU A 630 -11.88 43.84 -6.48
C LEU A 630 -11.15 44.64 -5.39
N ALA A 631 -11.89 45.27 -4.46
CA ALA A 631 -11.31 46.10 -3.42
C ALA A 631 -10.35 45.33 -2.49
N ARG A 632 -10.67 44.07 -2.16
CA ARG A 632 -9.79 43.22 -1.36
C ARG A 632 -8.56 42.77 -2.15
N GLY A 633 -8.75 42.45 -3.44
CA GLY A 633 -7.64 42.14 -4.35
C GLY A 633 -6.63 43.29 -4.45
N VAL A 634 -7.11 44.53 -4.65
CA VAL A 634 -6.27 45.73 -4.70
C VAL A 634 -5.52 45.93 -3.38
N ALA A 635 -6.19 45.78 -2.23
CA ALA A 635 -5.54 45.91 -0.93
C ALA A 635 -4.41 44.89 -0.72
N THR A 636 -4.60 43.64 -1.14
CA THR A 636 -3.56 42.60 -1.12
C THR A 636 -2.39 42.97 -2.04
N THR A 637 -2.65 43.47 -3.24
CA THR A 637 -1.60 43.90 -4.17
C THR A 637 -0.80 45.09 -3.65
N ASP A 638 -1.47 46.09 -3.06
CA ASP A 638 -0.82 47.25 -2.44
C ASP A 638 0.06 46.81 -1.26
N ARG A 639 -0.43 45.87 -0.45
CA ARG A 639 0.35 45.30 0.66
C ARG A 639 1.56 44.52 0.15
N LEU A 640 1.41 43.75 -0.92
CA LEU A 640 2.54 43.07 -1.58
C LEU A 640 3.56 44.08 -2.10
N LEU A 641 3.13 45.18 -2.74
CA LEU A 641 4.03 46.23 -3.24
C LEU A 641 4.83 46.90 -2.12
N GLN A 642 4.21 47.14 -0.96
CA GLN A 642 4.91 47.64 0.23
C GLN A 642 6.01 46.67 0.69
N LYS A 643 5.71 45.36 0.74
CA LYS A 643 6.67 44.32 1.12
C LYS A 643 7.81 44.18 0.10
N ILE A 644 7.51 44.24 -1.20
CA ILE A 644 8.51 44.26 -2.28
C ILE A 644 9.43 45.48 -2.14
N SER A 645 8.86 46.66 -1.93
CA SER A 645 9.63 47.91 -1.75
C SER A 645 10.57 47.81 -0.56
N ALA A 646 10.08 47.29 0.57
CA ALA A 646 10.89 47.04 1.76
C ALA A 646 12.03 46.04 1.50
N ALA A 647 11.77 44.93 0.79
CA ALA A 647 12.79 43.94 0.44
C ALA A 647 13.88 44.50 -0.50
N GLN A 648 13.51 45.46 -1.35
CA GLN A 648 14.44 46.19 -2.23
C GLN A 648 15.20 47.33 -1.51
N GLY A 649 14.90 47.58 -0.22
CA GLY A 649 15.51 48.68 0.55
C GLY A 649 14.95 50.06 0.22
N LEU A 650 13.84 50.12 -0.50
CA LEU A 650 13.12 51.35 -0.81
C LEU A 650 12.23 51.68 0.40
N ARG A 651 12.65 52.64 1.24
CA ARG A 651 11.80 53.12 2.35
C ARG A 651 10.51 53.69 1.78
N PRO A 652 9.34 53.45 2.42
CA PRO A 652 8.13 54.17 2.04
C PRO A 652 8.40 55.66 2.19
N SER A 653 8.22 56.41 1.10
CA SER A 653 8.27 57.87 1.14
C SER A 653 7.23 58.32 2.16
N ALA A 654 7.67 58.96 3.24
CA ALA A 654 6.77 59.60 4.18
C ALA A 654 5.92 60.58 3.35
N ALA A 655 4.60 60.35 3.33
CA ALA A 655 3.68 61.28 2.69
C ALA A 655 3.99 62.70 3.22
N PRO A 656 4.17 63.71 2.35
CA PRO A 656 4.39 65.07 2.82
C PRO A 656 3.19 65.46 3.69
N SER A 657 3.49 65.83 4.93
CA SER A 657 2.53 66.35 5.89
C SER A 657 1.70 67.44 5.22
N ARG A 658 0.40 67.16 5.09
CA ARG A 658 -0.61 68.09 4.58
C ARG A 658 -0.48 69.42 5.36
N PRO A 659 -0.27 70.56 4.70
CA PRO A 659 -0.11 71.83 5.41
C PRO A 659 -1.40 72.14 6.18
N ALA A 660 -1.24 72.52 7.45
CA ALA A 660 -2.33 72.95 8.31
C ALA A 660 -3.06 74.15 7.70
N PRO A 661 -4.40 74.21 7.79
CA PRO A 661 -5.13 75.38 7.31
C PRO A 661 -4.78 76.60 8.17
N PRO A 662 -4.66 77.80 7.57
CA PRO A 662 -4.39 79.02 8.30
C PRO A 662 -5.54 79.31 9.27
N ARG A 663 -5.18 79.63 10.51
CA ARG A 663 -6.09 80.06 11.57
C ARG A 663 -6.90 81.26 11.08
N GLY A 664 -8.21 81.07 10.94
CA GLY A 664 -9.15 82.17 10.80
C GLY A 664 -9.15 82.99 12.09
N ALA A 665 -8.91 84.29 11.95
CA ALA A 665 -9.29 85.27 12.95
C ALA A 665 -10.81 85.45 12.87
N THR A 666 -11.47 85.35 14.03
CA THR A 666 -12.80 85.92 14.31
C THR A 666 -12.58 87.24 15.07
N PRO A 667 -13.55 88.17 15.13
CA PRO A 667 -14.89 88.18 14.52
C PRO A 667 -15.05 89.17 13.35
#